data_AF-A0A6B1E3X7-F1
#
_entry.id   AF-A0A6B1E3X7-F1
#
_cell.length_a   1.000
_cell.length_b   1.000
_cell.length_c   1.000
_cell.angle_alpha   90.00
_cell.angle_beta   90.00
_cell.angle_gamma   90.00
#
_symmetry.space_group_name_H-M   'P 1'
#
loop_
_entity.id
_entity.type
_entity.pdbx_description
1 polymer ?
#
loop_
_entity_poly.entity_id
_entity_poly.type
_entity_poly.pdbx_seq_one_letter_code
_entity_poly.pdbx_strand_id
1 'polypeptide(L)'
;MPQLQQIARLPDPTDNCAIAIRDLAAGTAVAHAGSRFALSHTILEGHRFAIRPIPRGEALTSWRQRFGIASRDIQPGDYVINAGVQLELSRRNLDFALPAQPNFDNLIAPYAFDERRFTPAPPLPLHSQQRHFAGYLRSGGRGTGTRNMLVLLGTSSLTGGFARALASRLASLADDCANVDGIVPVAHTEGGHSAPNNRELLLRTLAGFMAHPNVGAILAIDYGNEAITNAELRAYMLANGYPLAHLRHHFYSLGPGFEDNIARCREVVRAWLPQLAQDKRSPQPLSALKIALQCGGSDAFSGISGNPLAAWVAKEVIRYGGAANLAETDELIGAEAYVLDKVERLETARQFLRKIERFQEWVGWHGQTAEGNPSGGNKYRGLYNIALKSLGAAAKRHPDVPLHAVIDYSQPMTAGGFYFMDSPGNDLESVAGQVASGCNMIFFVTGNGSITNFPFVPTIKFVTTTARYKLLSQDMDVNAGAYLDGEALDELGARTLDLTVDIASGTPSVGERAGHHQVQVWRDWQQTRPANVAVLERRSYSGKPLDILPADELPRVDIPVYQTERGSTSELVGMILPTSLCSGQIARMSAEKLNALGLGRGVGLSRFVALVHTEGCGGSVVPEYLNIQLGYLQHPKLRHT
;
A
#
# COMPACT_ATOMS: atom_id res chain seq x y z
N MET A 1 -11.48 -39.29 5.94
CA MET A 1 -12.09 -38.11 6.61
C MET A 1 -10.96 -37.25 7.16
N PRO A 2 -10.71 -36.07 6.58
CA PRO A 2 -9.72 -35.14 7.10
C PRO A 2 -10.09 -34.63 8.50
N GLN A 3 -9.08 -34.42 9.34
CA GLN A 3 -9.19 -33.58 10.53
C GLN A 3 -9.32 -32.11 10.09
N LEU A 4 -10.06 -31.28 10.82
CA LEU A 4 -10.28 -29.87 10.47
C LEU A 4 -8.97 -29.14 10.12
N GLN A 5 -7.91 -29.35 10.92
CA GLN A 5 -6.60 -28.71 10.77
C GLN A 5 -5.88 -29.09 9.45
N GLN A 6 -6.30 -30.14 8.75
CA GLN A 6 -5.73 -30.54 7.47
C GLN A 6 -6.34 -29.81 6.28
N ILE A 7 -7.49 -29.16 6.46
CA ILE A 7 -8.28 -28.56 5.39
C ILE A 7 -8.76 -27.14 5.68
N ALA A 8 -8.64 -26.68 6.93
CA ALA A 8 -9.06 -25.37 7.35
C ALA A 8 -8.21 -24.84 8.52
N ARG A 9 -8.35 -23.56 8.82
CA ARG A 9 -7.77 -22.90 9.99
C ARG A 9 -8.87 -22.22 10.81
N LEU A 10 -8.77 -22.35 12.13
CA LEU A 10 -9.49 -21.53 13.08
C LEU A 10 -8.50 -20.48 13.60
N PRO A 11 -8.75 -19.18 13.43
CA PRO A 11 -7.85 -18.15 13.92
C PRO A 11 -7.71 -18.19 15.44
N ASP A 12 -8.79 -18.54 16.14
CA ASP A 12 -8.78 -18.88 17.56
C ASP A 12 -9.57 -20.18 17.84
N PRO A 13 -9.14 -21.03 18.81
CA PRO A 13 -9.87 -22.25 19.16
C PRO A 13 -11.32 -22.04 19.62
N THR A 14 -11.70 -20.84 20.05
CA THR A 14 -13.08 -20.50 20.49
C THR A 14 -13.97 -19.99 19.36
N ASP A 15 -13.42 -19.78 18.16
CA ASP A 15 -14.17 -19.34 16.99
C ASP A 15 -15.15 -20.41 16.48
N ASN A 16 -16.23 -19.99 15.84
CA ASN A 16 -17.27 -20.90 15.31
C ASN A 16 -17.26 -21.07 13.79
N CYS A 17 -16.41 -20.33 13.08
CA CYS A 17 -16.27 -20.35 11.63
C CYS A 17 -14.83 -20.66 11.23
N ALA A 18 -14.59 -21.76 10.52
CA ALA A 18 -13.28 -22.13 10.02
C ALA A 18 -13.05 -21.61 8.59
N ILE A 19 -11.80 -21.26 8.27
CA ILE A 19 -11.36 -20.77 6.94
C ILE A 19 -10.78 -21.95 6.17
N ALA A 20 -11.34 -22.28 5.01
CA ALA A 20 -10.79 -23.32 4.14
C ALA A 20 -9.41 -22.90 3.58
N ILE A 21 -8.42 -23.79 3.62
CA ILE A 21 -7.05 -23.52 3.08
C ILE A 21 -6.85 -24.04 1.65
N ARG A 22 -7.93 -24.54 1.04
CA ARG A 22 -8.02 -24.99 -0.36
C ARG A 22 -9.51 -25.12 -0.72
N ASP A 23 -9.82 -25.31 -1.99
CA ASP A 23 -11.19 -25.65 -2.39
C ASP A 23 -11.60 -27.01 -1.80
N LEU A 24 -12.81 -27.06 -1.23
CA LEU A 24 -13.38 -28.24 -0.60
C LEU A 24 -14.71 -28.59 -1.27
N ALA A 25 -14.80 -29.76 -1.87
CA ALA A 25 -16.02 -30.20 -2.55
C ALA A 25 -17.20 -30.39 -1.58
N ALA A 26 -18.42 -30.14 -2.07
CA ALA A 26 -19.65 -30.50 -1.36
C ALA A 26 -19.65 -31.98 -0.93
N GLY A 27 -20.18 -32.27 0.25
CA GLY A 27 -20.22 -33.62 0.82
C GLY A 27 -18.91 -34.08 1.48
N THR A 28 -17.83 -33.28 1.44
CA THR A 28 -16.60 -33.60 2.17
C THR A 28 -16.90 -33.78 3.66
N ALA A 29 -16.62 -34.98 4.20
CA ALA A 29 -16.79 -35.28 5.61
C ALA A 29 -15.63 -34.71 6.44
N VAL A 30 -15.93 -33.97 7.50
CA VAL A 30 -14.97 -33.28 8.37
C VAL A 30 -15.09 -33.79 9.79
N ALA A 31 -13.95 -34.02 10.44
CA ALA A 31 -13.87 -34.32 11.87
C ALA A 31 -13.37 -33.10 12.65
N HIS A 32 -14.06 -32.75 13.73
CA HIS A 32 -13.64 -31.68 14.65
C HIS A 32 -14.17 -31.89 16.06
N ALA A 33 -13.30 -31.84 17.07
CA ALA A 33 -13.66 -31.91 18.50
C ALA A 33 -14.61 -33.08 18.86
N GLY A 34 -14.42 -34.25 18.25
CA GLY A 34 -15.27 -35.43 18.47
C GLY A 34 -16.57 -35.46 17.63
N SER A 35 -16.93 -34.35 16.99
CA SER A 35 -18.08 -34.24 16.07
C SER A 35 -17.69 -34.56 14.63
N ARG A 36 -18.71 -34.98 13.85
CA ARG A 36 -18.60 -35.24 12.41
C ARG A 36 -19.73 -34.54 11.68
N PHE A 37 -19.40 -33.87 10.58
CA PHE A 37 -20.36 -33.21 9.70
C PHE A 37 -19.85 -33.24 8.26
N ALA A 38 -20.74 -32.98 7.29
CA ALA A 38 -20.40 -32.88 5.88
C ALA A 38 -20.59 -31.44 5.41
N LEU A 39 -19.76 -30.99 4.47
CA LEU A 39 -19.93 -29.66 3.87
C LEU A 39 -21.20 -29.63 3.01
N SER A 40 -22.09 -28.67 3.25
CA SER A 40 -23.36 -28.59 2.50
C SER A 40 -23.19 -28.11 1.06
N HIS A 41 -22.09 -27.41 0.77
CA HIS A 41 -21.75 -26.86 -0.53
C HIS A 41 -20.24 -26.97 -0.77
N THR A 42 -19.81 -26.73 -2.01
CA THR A 42 -18.39 -26.51 -2.29
C THR A 42 -17.95 -25.22 -1.61
N ILE A 43 -16.88 -25.27 -0.82
CA ILE A 43 -16.30 -24.14 -0.12
C ILE A 43 -15.00 -23.76 -0.83
N LEU A 44 -14.93 -22.52 -1.32
CA LEU A 44 -13.73 -22.00 -1.96
C LEU A 44 -12.58 -21.79 -0.96
N GLU A 45 -11.35 -21.84 -1.44
CA GLU A 45 -10.17 -21.43 -0.69
C GLU A 45 -10.37 -20.01 -0.10
N GLY A 46 -10.07 -19.85 1.19
CA GLY A 46 -10.24 -18.62 1.95
C GLY A 46 -11.66 -18.36 2.45
N HIS A 47 -12.66 -19.11 1.96
CA HIS A 47 -14.04 -18.99 2.43
C HIS A 47 -14.29 -19.80 3.70
N ARG A 48 -15.45 -19.55 4.31
CA ARG A 48 -15.76 -20.02 5.66
C ARG A 48 -16.92 -20.99 5.71
N PHE A 49 -16.83 -21.93 6.64
CA PHE A 49 -17.93 -22.81 7.01
C PHE A 49 -18.06 -22.90 8.54
N ALA A 50 -19.28 -23.16 9.02
CA ALA A 50 -19.55 -23.31 10.44
C ALA A 50 -19.02 -24.66 10.96
N ILE A 51 -18.43 -24.67 12.16
CA ILE A 51 -17.92 -25.91 12.79
C ILE A 51 -18.78 -26.41 13.95
N ARG A 52 -19.80 -25.65 14.32
CA ARG A 52 -20.81 -25.95 15.35
C ARG A 52 -22.13 -25.27 14.99
N PRO A 53 -23.27 -25.66 15.58
CA PRO A 53 -24.54 -24.97 15.35
C PRO A 53 -24.46 -23.49 15.76
N ILE A 54 -25.02 -22.61 14.93
CA ILE A 54 -25.15 -21.17 15.20
C ILE A 54 -26.62 -20.80 14.99
N PRO A 55 -27.43 -20.72 16.06
CA PRO A 55 -28.82 -20.31 16.00
C PRO A 55 -29.01 -18.91 15.40
N ARG A 56 -30.19 -18.65 14.82
CA ARG A 56 -30.59 -17.30 14.40
C ARG A 56 -30.39 -16.29 15.54
N GLY A 57 -29.78 -15.15 15.24
CA GLY A 57 -29.48 -14.09 16.19
C GLY A 57 -28.15 -14.26 16.94
N GLU A 58 -27.50 -15.42 16.84
CA GLU A 58 -26.19 -15.65 17.45
C GLU A 58 -25.04 -15.12 16.59
N ALA A 59 -23.93 -14.82 17.24
CA ALA A 59 -22.77 -14.21 16.60
C ALA A 59 -21.93 -15.23 15.82
N LEU A 60 -21.44 -14.82 14.65
CA LEU A 60 -20.36 -15.49 13.94
C LEU A 60 -19.02 -14.87 14.38
N THR A 61 -18.06 -15.72 14.72
CA THR A 61 -16.79 -15.29 15.34
C THR A 61 -15.56 -15.72 14.57
N SER A 62 -14.55 -14.83 14.58
CA SER A 62 -13.21 -15.01 14.04
C SER A 62 -12.24 -14.16 14.87
N TRP A 63 -11.07 -14.68 15.23
CA TRP A 63 -10.11 -14.05 16.16
C TRP A 63 -10.76 -13.64 17.50
N ARG A 64 -11.69 -14.46 18.04
CA ARG A 64 -12.49 -14.17 19.24
C ARG A 64 -13.44 -12.98 19.13
N GLN A 65 -13.56 -12.39 17.94
CA GLN A 65 -14.36 -11.21 17.69
C GLN A 65 -15.54 -11.54 16.78
N ARG A 66 -16.62 -10.77 16.93
CA ARG A 66 -17.83 -10.95 16.13
C ARG A 66 -17.63 -10.28 14.78
N PHE A 67 -17.96 -10.97 13.69
CA PHE A 67 -17.96 -10.38 12.35
C PHE A 67 -19.36 -10.37 11.70
N GLY A 68 -20.35 -11.00 12.32
CA GLY A 68 -21.70 -11.04 11.80
C GLY A 68 -22.68 -11.66 12.78
N ILE A 69 -23.96 -11.59 12.44
CA ILE A 69 -25.05 -12.26 13.16
C ILE A 69 -25.77 -13.21 12.20
N ALA A 70 -26.07 -14.41 12.67
CA ALA A 70 -26.81 -15.40 11.90
C ALA A 70 -28.24 -14.89 11.62
N SER A 71 -28.60 -14.75 10.34
CA SER A 71 -29.95 -14.32 9.94
C SER A 71 -30.97 -15.47 9.96
N ARG A 72 -30.47 -16.69 10.08
CA ARG A 72 -31.17 -17.97 10.24
C ARG A 72 -30.25 -18.98 10.90
N ASP A 73 -30.79 -20.13 11.30
CA ASP A 73 -29.97 -21.19 11.88
C ASP A 73 -28.92 -21.69 10.87
N ILE A 74 -27.68 -21.83 11.31
CA ILE A 74 -26.54 -22.34 10.54
C ILE A 74 -26.07 -23.62 11.19
N GLN A 75 -26.00 -24.72 10.42
CA GLN A 75 -25.57 -26.02 10.90
C GLN A 75 -24.06 -26.23 10.66
N PRO A 76 -23.40 -27.13 11.42
CA PRO A 76 -22.02 -27.52 11.14
C PRO A 76 -21.86 -27.99 9.68
N GLY A 77 -20.86 -27.47 8.97
CA GLY A 77 -20.61 -27.74 7.55
C GLY A 77 -21.29 -26.78 6.59
N ASP A 78 -22.17 -25.89 7.07
CA ASP A 78 -22.77 -24.88 6.21
C ASP A 78 -21.77 -23.83 5.75
N TYR A 79 -21.84 -23.51 4.45
CA TYR A 79 -21.13 -22.38 3.86
C TYR A 79 -21.66 -21.08 4.48
N VAL A 80 -20.81 -20.39 5.24
CA VAL A 80 -21.10 -19.07 5.79
C VAL A 80 -20.98 -18.04 4.67
N ILE A 81 -22.05 -17.31 4.38
CA ILE A 81 -22.09 -16.34 3.26
C ILE A 81 -23.09 -15.19 3.53
N ASN A 82 -22.65 -13.95 3.26
CA ASN A 82 -23.51 -12.75 3.31
C ASN A 82 -23.94 -12.33 1.90
N ALA A 83 -24.86 -11.37 1.82
CA ALA A 83 -25.38 -10.87 0.54
C ALA A 83 -24.28 -10.32 -0.39
N GLY A 84 -23.29 -9.63 0.19
CA GLY A 84 -22.20 -9.02 -0.58
C GLY A 84 -21.31 -10.07 -1.27
N VAL A 85 -20.91 -11.12 -0.56
CA VAL A 85 -20.11 -12.22 -1.12
C VAL A 85 -20.92 -13.02 -2.12
N GLN A 86 -22.20 -13.30 -1.82
CA GLN A 86 -23.08 -14.01 -2.75
C GLN A 86 -23.21 -13.28 -4.09
N LEU A 87 -23.38 -11.94 -4.07
CA LEU A 87 -23.43 -11.11 -5.27
C LEU A 87 -22.11 -11.13 -6.06
N GLU A 88 -20.97 -11.08 -5.38
CA GLU A 88 -19.66 -11.11 -6.05
C GLU A 88 -19.34 -12.49 -6.65
N LEU A 89 -19.78 -13.57 -6.01
CA LEU A 89 -19.62 -14.93 -6.53
C LEU A 89 -20.59 -15.21 -7.68
N SER A 90 -21.83 -14.70 -7.63
CA SER A 90 -22.84 -14.93 -8.68
C SER A 90 -22.50 -14.27 -10.02
N ARG A 91 -21.63 -13.26 -10.01
CA ARG A 91 -21.10 -12.60 -11.22
C ARG A 91 -20.01 -13.42 -11.92
N ARG A 92 -19.63 -14.57 -11.39
CA ARG A 92 -18.54 -15.41 -11.90
C ARG A 92 -19.07 -16.69 -12.49
N ASN A 93 -18.29 -17.25 -13.43
CA ASN A 93 -18.58 -18.55 -14.00
C ASN A 93 -18.07 -19.65 -13.05
N LEU A 94 -18.91 -20.08 -12.11
CA LEU A 94 -18.62 -21.16 -11.17
C LEU A 94 -19.29 -22.45 -11.65
N ASP A 95 -18.60 -23.57 -11.50
CA ASP A 95 -19.06 -24.92 -11.88
C ASP A 95 -19.76 -25.67 -10.73
N PHE A 96 -20.05 -24.97 -9.62
CA PHE A 96 -20.74 -25.51 -8.45
C PHE A 96 -21.84 -24.58 -7.94
N ALA A 97 -22.79 -25.14 -7.19
CA ALA A 97 -23.90 -24.39 -6.61
C ALA A 97 -23.47 -23.59 -5.37
N LEU A 98 -23.93 -22.34 -5.30
CA LEU A 98 -23.85 -21.50 -4.11
C LEU A 98 -25.10 -21.68 -3.23
N PRO A 99 -25.04 -21.35 -1.93
CA PRO A 99 -26.23 -21.26 -1.10
C PRO A 99 -27.29 -20.35 -1.73
N ALA A 100 -28.55 -20.78 -1.73
CA ALA A 100 -29.64 -20.06 -2.40
C ALA A 100 -29.92 -18.66 -1.80
N GLN A 101 -29.61 -18.48 -0.52
CA GLN A 101 -29.78 -17.22 0.21
C GLN A 101 -28.55 -16.98 1.11
N PRO A 102 -28.26 -15.73 1.50
CA PRO A 102 -27.29 -15.46 2.56
C PRO A 102 -27.77 -16.04 3.90
N ASN A 103 -26.85 -16.33 4.83
CA ASN A 103 -27.18 -16.87 6.16
C ASN A 103 -26.66 -16.03 7.32
N PHE A 104 -25.99 -14.92 7.06
CA PHE A 104 -25.63 -13.95 8.09
C PHE A 104 -25.65 -12.52 7.56
N ASP A 105 -25.89 -11.58 8.48
CA ASP A 105 -25.81 -10.14 8.25
C ASP A 105 -24.53 -9.57 8.84
N ASN A 106 -23.98 -8.56 8.17
CA ASN A 106 -22.79 -7.87 8.67
C ASN A 106 -23.12 -7.14 9.97
N LEU A 107 -22.27 -7.28 10.97
CA LEU A 107 -22.34 -6.50 12.20
C LEU A 107 -20.95 -6.02 12.57
N ILE A 108 -20.82 -4.71 12.76
CA ILE A 108 -19.69 -4.07 13.42
C ILE A 108 -20.24 -3.50 14.71
N ALA A 109 -19.87 -4.11 15.84
CA ALA A 109 -20.28 -3.58 17.13
C ALA A 109 -19.48 -2.30 17.40
N PRO A 110 -20.13 -1.19 17.80
CA PRO A 110 -19.41 -0.01 18.26
C PRO A 110 -18.47 -0.38 19.41
N TYR A 111 -17.21 0.04 19.30
CA TYR A 111 -16.24 -0.19 20.35
C TYR A 111 -16.38 0.87 21.45
N ALA A 112 -16.70 0.42 22.68
CA ALA A 112 -16.77 1.28 23.85
C ALA A 112 -15.54 1.05 24.74
N PHE A 113 -14.63 2.03 24.76
CA PHE A 113 -13.44 1.99 25.61
C PHE A 113 -13.76 2.43 27.04
N ASP A 114 -13.62 1.52 28.02
CA ASP A 114 -13.80 1.85 29.44
C ASP A 114 -12.49 2.31 30.07
N GLU A 115 -12.25 3.62 30.04
CA GLU A 115 -11.04 4.24 30.60
C GLU A 115 -10.82 3.90 32.08
N ARG A 116 -11.90 3.61 32.84
CA ARG A 116 -11.80 3.27 34.27
C ARG A 116 -11.20 1.89 34.50
N ARG A 117 -11.18 1.03 33.48
CA ARG A 117 -10.55 -0.31 33.50
C ARG A 117 -9.19 -0.31 32.83
N PHE A 118 -8.72 0.83 32.33
CA PHE A 118 -7.44 0.92 31.65
C PHE A 118 -6.30 0.59 32.61
N THR A 119 -5.46 -0.36 32.21
CA THR A 119 -4.21 -0.68 32.87
C THR A 119 -3.08 -0.57 31.83
N PRO A 120 -2.04 0.26 32.06
CA PRO A 120 -0.87 0.32 31.19
C PRO A 120 -0.28 -1.06 30.94
N ALA A 121 -0.03 -1.38 29.68
CA ALA A 121 0.65 -2.62 29.34
C ALA A 121 2.11 -2.60 29.88
N PRO A 122 2.63 -3.73 30.39
CA PRO A 122 4.03 -3.80 30.79
C PRO A 122 4.95 -3.62 29.57
N PRO A 123 6.17 -3.08 29.78
CA PRO A 123 7.12 -2.92 28.68
C PRO A 123 7.51 -4.29 28.09
N LEU A 124 7.71 -4.32 26.78
CA LEU A 124 8.17 -5.53 26.10
C LEU A 124 9.63 -5.84 26.51
N PRO A 125 9.96 -7.06 26.97
CA PRO A 125 11.33 -7.40 27.34
C PRO A 125 12.31 -7.34 26.16
N LEU A 126 13.35 -6.52 26.32
CA LEU A 126 14.41 -6.38 25.33
C LEU A 126 15.39 -7.55 25.39
N HIS A 127 16.03 -7.83 24.25
CA HIS A 127 17.16 -8.76 24.18
C HIS A 127 18.39 -8.18 24.87
N SER A 128 19.09 -9.00 25.65
CA SER A 128 20.33 -8.61 26.32
C SER A 128 21.51 -8.50 25.36
N GLN A 129 21.56 -9.36 24.35
CA GLN A 129 22.58 -9.34 23.30
C GLN A 129 22.07 -8.58 22.09
N GLN A 130 22.83 -7.61 21.62
CA GLN A 130 22.48 -6.82 20.44
C GLN A 130 22.86 -7.55 19.15
N ARG A 131 21.93 -7.56 18.17
CA ARG A 131 22.25 -7.92 16.78
C ARG A 131 22.57 -6.64 15.99
N HIS A 132 23.33 -6.81 14.91
CA HIS A 132 23.75 -5.70 14.05
C HIS A 132 23.44 -5.97 12.57
N PHE A 133 23.34 -4.91 11.77
CA PHE A 133 23.31 -4.93 10.31
C PHE A 133 24.34 -3.92 9.76
N ALA A 134 24.76 -4.08 8.50
CA ALA A 134 25.71 -3.16 7.87
C ALA A 134 24.99 -1.91 7.31
N GLY A 135 24.93 -0.83 8.09
CA GLY A 135 24.19 0.40 7.75
C GLY A 135 25.05 1.65 7.58
N TYR A 136 24.44 2.73 7.08
CA TYR A 136 25.04 4.05 6.91
C TYR A 136 24.61 4.98 8.05
N LEU A 137 25.48 5.19 9.04
CA LEU A 137 25.20 6.15 10.12
C LEU A 137 25.19 7.58 9.56
N ARG A 138 24.12 8.34 9.83
CA ARG A 138 23.97 9.73 9.39
C ARG A 138 24.17 10.69 10.56
N SER A 139 24.77 11.84 10.28
CA SER A 139 24.95 12.90 11.28
C SER A 139 23.66 13.68 11.55
N GLY A 140 23.65 14.52 12.58
CA GLY A 140 22.52 15.40 12.90
C GLY A 140 21.27 14.68 13.41
N GLY A 141 21.40 13.47 13.95
CA GLY A 141 20.25 12.70 14.46
C GLY A 141 19.34 12.12 13.37
N ARG A 142 19.76 12.13 12.10
CA ARG A 142 19.00 11.55 10.97
C ARG A 142 18.77 10.04 11.07
N GLY A 143 19.57 9.35 11.89
CA GLY A 143 19.49 7.90 12.11
C GLY A 143 20.43 7.10 11.21
N THR A 144 20.07 5.85 10.93
CA THR A 144 20.89 4.92 10.15
C THR A 144 20.17 4.49 8.88
N GLY A 145 20.86 4.61 7.75
CA GLY A 145 20.34 4.20 6.45
C GLY A 145 20.62 2.74 6.17
N THR A 146 19.66 2.03 5.58
CA THR A 146 19.85 0.72 4.94
C THR A 146 20.37 0.86 3.49
N ARG A 147 20.24 2.06 2.91
CA ARG A 147 20.74 2.45 1.59
C ARG A 147 21.41 3.82 1.61
N ASN A 148 22.15 4.14 0.56
CA ASN A 148 22.78 5.42 0.28
C ASN A 148 22.36 5.90 -1.11
N MET A 149 21.18 6.52 -1.16
CA MET A 149 20.52 6.94 -2.39
C MET A 149 20.74 8.43 -2.66
N LEU A 150 20.85 8.80 -3.93
CA LEU A 150 20.66 10.17 -4.37
C LEU A 150 19.22 10.35 -4.87
N VAL A 151 18.49 11.26 -4.26
CA VAL A 151 17.07 11.49 -4.58
C VAL A 151 16.87 12.75 -5.41
N LEU A 152 16.06 12.65 -6.45
CA LEU A 152 15.60 13.76 -7.27
C LEU A 152 14.13 14.03 -6.95
N LEU A 153 13.88 15.01 -6.07
CA LEU A 153 12.57 15.29 -5.50
C LEU A 153 11.88 16.42 -6.25
N GLY A 154 10.73 16.14 -6.88
CA GLY A 154 9.81 17.19 -7.28
C GLY A 154 9.04 17.68 -6.05
N THR A 155 8.92 19.00 -5.85
CA THR A 155 8.11 19.57 -4.75
C THR A 155 6.61 19.53 -5.02
N SER A 156 6.21 19.25 -6.26
CA SER A 156 4.81 19.22 -6.71
C SER A 156 4.61 18.19 -7.83
N SER A 157 3.35 17.99 -8.22
CA SER A 157 2.97 17.20 -9.40
C SER A 157 3.48 17.79 -10.72
N LEU A 158 3.74 19.10 -10.79
CA LEU A 158 4.20 19.77 -12.01
C LEU A 158 5.67 19.49 -12.32
N THR A 159 6.49 19.19 -11.31
CA THR A 159 7.91 18.86 -11.46
C THR A 159 8.19 17.36 -11.54
N GLY A 160 7.20 16.51 -11.28
CA GLY A 160 7.35 15.06 -11.31
C GLY A 160 7.81 14.49 -12.66
N GLY A 161 7.36 15.09 -13.77
CA GLY A 161 7.82 14.72 -15.12
C GLY A 161 9.31 15.01 -15.34
N PHE A 162 9.76 16.19 -14.91
CA PHE A 162 11.18 16.59 -14.99
C PHE A 162 12.06 15.69 -14.12
N ALA A 163 11.68 15.44 -12.86
CA ALA A 163 12.43 14.60 -11.93
C ALA A 163 12.65 13.18 -12.48
N ARG A 164 11.61 12.57 -13.08
CA ARG A 164 11.71 11.25 -13.74
C ARG A 164 12.65 11.28 -14.95
N ALA A 165 12.52 12.29 -15.79
CA ALA A 165 13.36 12.43 -16.98
C ALA A 165 14.84 12.68 -16.63
N LEU A 166 15.11 13.42 -15.54
CA LEU A 166 16.44 13.60 -15.00
C LEU A 166 17.00 12.29 -14.44
N ALA A 167 16.23 11.56 -13.63
CA ALA A 167 16.66 10.27 -13.08
C ALA A 167 17.03 9.27 -14.18
N SER A 168 16.17 9.13 -15.20
CA SER A 168 16.43 8.24 -16.34
C SER A 168 17.74 8.56 -17.06
N ARG A 169 18.06 9.85 -17.24
CA ARG A 169 19.31 10.30 -17.89
C ARG A 169 20.55 10.16 -17.03
N LEU A 170 20.40 10.07 -15.71
CA LEU A 170 21.51 10.02 -14.75
C LEU A 170 21.70 8.65 -14.11
N ALA A 171 20.77 7.70 -14.31
CA ALA A 171 20.76 6.41 -13.64
C ALA A 171 22.11 5.68 -13.71
N SER A 172 22.71 5.61 -14.90
CA SER A 172 23.99 4.91 -15.12
C SER A 172 25.18 5.54 -14.41
N LEU A 173 25.07 6.79 -13.94
CA LEU A 173 26.17 7.42 -13.18
C LEU A 173 26.36 6.79 -11.79
N ALA A 174 25.32 6.15 -11.26
CA ALA A 174 25.42 5.43 -9.98
C ALA A 174 26.17 4.11 -10.13
N ASP A 175 26.06 3.43 -11.28
CA ASP A 175 26.64 2.11 -11.53
C ASP A 175 28.18 2.12 -11.39
N ASP A 176 28.81 3.26 -11.71
CA ASP A 176 30.26 3.46 -11.62
C ASP A 176 30.73 3.96 -10.23
N CYS A 177 29.81 4.19 -9.29
CA CYS A 177 30.11 4.80 -7.99
C CYS A 177 29.93 3.82 -6.83
N ALA A 178 31.05 3.36 -6.26
CA ALA A 178 31.03 2.53 -5.06
C ALA A 178 30.21 3.16 -3.92
N ASN A 179 29.48 2.35 -3.15
CA ASN A 179 28.62 2.78 -2.03
C ASN A 179 27.48 3.74 -2.40
N VAL A 180 27.14 3.92 -3.67
CA VAL A 180 25.93 4.63 -4.10
C VAL A 180 24.92 3.59 -4.58
N ASP A 181 23.84 3.41 -3.82
CA ASP A 181 22.86 2.37 -4.12
C ASP A 181 21.93 2.76 -5.30
N GLY A 182 21.88 4.04 -5.68
CA GLY A 182 21.17 4.49 -6.89
C GLY A 182 20.83 5.98 -6.93
N ILE A 183 20.43 6.45 -8.12
CA ILE A 183 19.83 7.77 -8.36
C ILE A 183 18.35 7.58 -8.71
N VAL A 184 17.44 8.07 -7.87
CA VAL A 184 16.00 7.77 -8.00
C VAL A 184 15.13 9.02 -7.95
N PRO A 185 14.04 9.06 -8.74
CA PRO A 185 13.07 10.15 -8.68
C PRO A 185 12.07 9.93 -7.54
N VAL A 186 11.68 11.01 -6.88
CA VAL A 186 10.46 11.07 -6.07
C VAL A 186 9.51 12.02 -6.78
N ALA A 187 8.52 11.43 -7.46
CA ALA A 187 7.53 12.13 -8.25
C ALA A 187 6.13 11.71 -7.81
N HIS A 188 5.42 12.62 -7.13
CA HIS A 188 4.09 12.44 -6.55
C HIS A 188 3.04 13.29 -7.28
N THR A 189 1.77 13.21 -6.87
CA THR A 189 0.62 13.87 -7.54
C THR A 189 0.07 15.11 -6.84
N GLU A 190 0.70 15.52 -5.74
CA GLU A 190 0.20 16.59 -4.87
C GLU A 190 0.88 17.95 -5.11
N GLY A 191 0.28 19.04 -4.60
CA GLY A 191 0.89 20.38 -4.62
C GLY A 191 0.76 21.15 -5.93
N GLY A 192 0.00 20.64 -6.91
CA GLY A 192 -0.26 21.33 -8.19
C GLY A 192 -1.37 22.39 -8.14
N HIS A 193 -2.16 22.44 -7.07
CA HIS A 193 -3.19 23.47 -6.86
C HIS A 193 -2.59 24.71 -6.19
N SER A 194 -3.15 25.88 -6.48
CA SER A 194 -2.69 27.16 -5.90
C SER A 194 -2.97 27.29 -4.40
N ALA A 195 -4.00 26.62 -3.89
CA ALA A 195 -4.38 26.61 -2.47
C ALA A 195 -4.77 25.20 -2.01
N PRO A 196 -3.79 24.28 -1.84
CA PRO A 196 -4.06 22.89 -1.47
C PRO A 196 -4.53 22.78 -0.01
N ASN A 197 -5.54 21.94 0.26
CA ASN A 197 -6.03 21.71 1.63
C ASN A 197 -5.05 20.86 2.45
N ASN A 198 -4.22 20.05 1.79
CA ASN A 198 -3.21 19.20 2.43
C ASN A 198 -1.81 19.85 2.54
N ARG A 199 -1.68 21.17 2.44
CA ARG A 199 -0.39 21.88 2.38
C ARG A 199 0.61 21.46 3.46
N GLU A 200 0.21 21.50 4.73
CA GLU A 200 1.08 21.16 5.86
C GLU A 200 1.49 19.68 5.84
N LEU A 201 0.55 18.80 5.52
CA LEU A 201 0.81 17.37 5.36
C LEU A 201 1.85 17.13 4.27
N LEU A 202 1.72 17.80 3.13
CA LEU A 202 2.66 17.68 2.03
C LEU A 202 4.06 18.19 2.41
N LEU A 203 4.17 19.39 3.00
CA LEU A 203 5.45 19.93 3.47
C LEU A 203 6.14 19.01 4.48
N ARG A 204 5.38 18.44 5.42
CA ARG A 204 5.87 17.44 6.37
C ARG A 204 6.40 16.19 5.68
N THR A 205 5.65 15.70 4.69
CA THR A 205 6.03 14.49 3.92
C THR A 205 7.32 14.73 3.14
N LEU A 206 7.44 15.85 2.43
CA LEU A 206 8.64 16.22 1.67
C LEU A 206 9.85 16.43 2.58
N ALA A 207 9.67 17.10 3.73
CA ALA A 207 10.71 17.28 4.74
C ALA A 207 11.19 15.93 5.31
N GLY A 208 10.27 15.01 5.59
CA GLY A 208 10.55 13.64 6.00
C GLY A 208 11.37 12.87 4.98
N PHE A 209 11.00 12.93 3.69
CA PHE A 209 11.80 12.34 2.61
C PHE A 209 13.21 12.93 2.54
N MET A 210 13.36 14.25 2.65
CA MET A 210 14.68 14.89 2.64
C MET A 210 15.55 14.45 3.82
N ALA A 211 14.99 14.39 5.03
CA ALA A 211 15.74 14.02 6.22
C ALA A 211 15.99 12.51 6.35
N HIS A 212 15.28 11.68 5.59
CA HIS A 212 15.31 10.22 5.69
C HIS A 212 16.74 9.64 5.61
N PRO A 213 17.12 8.67 6.46
CA PRO A 213 18.51 8.22 6.56
C PRO A 213 19.02 7.46 5.33
N ASN A 214 18.14 6.89 4.49
CA ASN A 214 18.54 6.30 3.21
C ASN A 214 18.96 7.33 2.16
N VAL A 215 18.67 8.62 2.37
CA VAL A 215 19.01 9.69 1.44
C VAL A 215 20.41 10.21 1.75
N GLY A 216 21.39 9.84 0.93
CA GLY A 216 22.74 10.38 1.01
C GLY A 216 22.79 11.83 0.54
N ALA A 217 22.15 12.11 -0.60
CA ALA A 217 22.00 13.46 -1.15
C ALA A 217 20.61 13.65 -1.77
N ILE A 218 20.15 14.90 -1.85
CA ILE A 218 18.87 15.23 -2.49
C ILE A 218 18.90 16.53 -3.28
N LEU A 219 18.35 16.50 -4.48
CA LEU A 219 18.06 17.66 -5.31
C LEU A 219 16.54 17.92 -5.28
N ALA A 220 16.10 18.99 -4.65
CA ALA A 220 14.70 19.41 -4.60
C ALA A 220 14.42 20.41 -5.72
N ILE A 221 13.38 20.14 -6.52
CA ILE A 221 13.10 20.80 -7.79
C ILE A 221 11.71 21.43 -7.76
N ASP A 222 11.63 22.73 -8.03
CA ASP A 222 10.39 23.51 -8.14
C ASP A 222 10.43 24.45 -9.36
N TYR A 223 9.33 25.14 -9.64
CA TYR A 223 9.29 26.29 -10.57
C TYR A 223 9.46 27.63 -9.85
N GLY A 224 9.45 27.66 -8.51
CA GLY A 224 9.60 28.86 -7.69
C GLY A 224 8.35 29.73 -7.57
N ASN A 225 7.25 29.39 -8.25
CA ASN A 225 5.99 30.15 -8.26
C ASN A 225 4.75 29.30 -7.85
N GLU A 226 4.99 28.08 -7.38
CA GLU A 226 3.95 27.12 -7.01
C GLU A 226 3.51 27.30 -5.55
N ALA A 227 2.42 26.65 -5.13
CA ALA A 227 1.98 26.69 -3.73
C ALA A 227 3.00 26.05 -2.77
N ILE A 228 3.79 25.08 -3.27
CA ILE A 228 4.85 24.38 -2.57
C ILE A 228 6.18 24.65 -3.29
N THR A 229 6.91 25.65 -2.83
CA THR A 229 8.24 25.99 -3.36
C THR A 229 9.35 25.40 -2.49
N ASN A 230 10.56 25.40 -3.03
CA ASN A 230 11.78 25.11 -2.31
C ASN A 230 11.99 26.06 -1.11
N ALA A 231 11.58 27.32 -1.22
CA ALA A 231 11.64 28.29 -0.12
C ALA A 231 10.71 27.89 1.03
N GLU A 232 9.47 27.50 0.72
CA GLU A 232 8.49 27.02 1.70
C GLU A 232 8.93 25.71 2.36
N LEU A 233 9.45 24.77 1.58
CA LEU A 233 9.99 23.51 2.10
C LEU A 233 11.17 23.76 3.04
N ARG A 234 12.12 24.62 2.64
CA ARG A 234 13.26 25.00 3.49
C ARG A 234 12.80 25.67 4.78
N ALA A 235 11.85 26.61 4.70
CA ALA A 235 11.31 27.31 5.86
C ALA A 235 10.63 26.33 6.83
N TYR A 236 9.81 25.42 6.30
CA TYR A 236 9.15 24.37 7.07
C TYR A 236 10.16 23.46 7.78
N MET A 237 11.20 23.00 7.07
CA MET A 237 12.25 22.16 7.63
C MET A 237 12.96 22.83 8.81
N LEU A 238 13.34 24.10 8.66
CA LEU A 238 14.02 24.86 9.72
C LEU A 238 13.10 25.10 10.92
N ALA A 239 11.85 25.51 10.67
CA ALA A 239 10.87 25.79 11.73
C ALA A 239 10.52 24.55 12.56
N ASN A 240 10.58 23.36 11.95
CA ASN A 240 10.25 22.09 12.59
C ASN A 240 11.48 21.26 12.99
N GLY A 241 12.68 21.86 13.00
CA GLY A 241 13.89 21.23 13.51
C GLY A 241 14.43 20.05 12.68
N TYR A 242 14.08 19.96 11.40
CA TYR A 242 14.68 18.96 10.51
C TYR A 242 16.18 19.26 10.32
N PRO A 243 17.06 18.25 10.30
CA PRO A 243 18.52 18.42 10.33
C PRO A 243 19.11 18.76 8.96
N LEU A 244 18.63 19.84 8.33
CA LEU A 244 18.97 20.25 6.98
C LEU A 244 20.48 20.53 6.81
N ALA A 245 21.15 21.04 7.85
CA ALA A 245 22.59 21.30 7.86
C ALA A 245 23.45 20.02 7.76
N HIS A 246 22.89 18.85 8.10
CA HIS A 246 23.54 17.55 8.06
C HIS A 246 23.18 16.73 6.81
N LEU A 247 22.41 17.31 5.90
CA LEU A 247 21.98 16.71 4.65
C LEU A 247 22.73 17.37 3.50
N ARG A 248 23.35 16.57 2.62
CA ARG A 248 23.84 17.05 1.34
C ARG A 248 22.63 17.33 0.44
N HIS A 249 22.30 18.59 0.25
CA HIS A 249 21.11 18.98 -0.52
C HIS A 249 21.37 20.18 -1.42
N HIS A 250 20.52 20.34 -2.42
CA HIS A 250 20.43 21.53 -3.25
C HIS A 250 18.96 21.80 -3.60
N PHE A 251 18.57 23.06 -3.53
CA PHE A 251 17.26 23.55 -3.95
C PHE A 251 17.43 24.20 -5.32
N TYR A 252 16.81 23.64 -6.34
CA TYR A 252 16.93 24.11 -7.72
C TYR A 252 15.57 24.53 -8.26
N SER A 253 15.47 25.79 -8.68
CA SER A 253 14.27 26.31 -9.37
C SER A 253 14.48 26.25 -10.88
N LEU A 254 13.54 25.63 -11.59
CA LEU A 254 13.58 25.47 -13.04
C LEU A 254 13.48 26.83 -13.73
N GLY A 255 14.46 27.11 -14.60
CA GLY A 255 14.42 28.23 -15.53
C GLY A 255 13.80 27.86 -16.89
N PRO A 256 13.89 28.73 -17.91
CA PRO A 256 13.53 28.37 -19.27
C PRO A 256 14.47 27.27 -19.82
N GLY A 257 13.97 26.47 -20.77
CA GLY A 257 14.76 25.48 -21.51
C GLY A 257 14.94 24.14 -20.77
N PHE A 258 14.33 23.08 -21.29
CA PHE A 258 14.37 21.77 -20.64
C PHE A 258 15.79 21.18 -20.55
N GLU A 259 16.55 21.17 -21.65
CA GLU A 259 17.88 20.56 -21.70
C GLU A 259 18.93 21.34 -20.88
N ASP A 260 18.83 22.68 -20.82
CA ASP A 260 19.71 23.51 -19.99
C ASP A 260 19.53 23.20 -18.50
N ASN A 261 18.29 23.04 -18.05
CA ASN A 261 17.99 22.61 -16.69
C ASN A 261 18.54 21.20 -16.41
N ILE A 262 18.40 20.25 -17.35
CA ILE A 262 18.99 18.91 -17.21
C ILE A 262 20.51 18.99 -17.06
N ALA A 263 21.19 19.81 -17.86
CA ALA A 263 22.64 19.97 -17.81
C ALA A 263 23.11 20.53 -16.45
N ARG A 264 22.47 21.59 -15.95
CA ARG A 264 22.79 22.18 -14.64
C ARG A 264 22.55 21.22 -13.47
N CYS A 265 21.41 20.53 -13.47
CA CYS A 265 21.13 19.52 -12.46
C CYS A 265 22.14 18.36 -12.49
N ARG A 266 22.60 17.96 -13.69
CA ARG A 266 23.63 16.93 -13.86
C ARG A 266 24.96 17.35 -13.24
N GLU A 267 25.36 18.62 -13.34
CA GLU A 267 26.59 19.13 -12.73
C GLU A 267 26.54 19.01 -11.20
N VAL A 268 25.41 19.41 -10.60
CA VAL A 268 25.18 19.27 -9.14
C VAL A 268 25.29 17.81 -8.71
N VAL A 269 24.60 16.90 -9.43
CA VAL A 269 24.62 15.47 -9.12
C VAL A 269 26.03 14.89 -9.24
N ARG A 270 26.75 15.19 -10.33
CA ARG A 270 28.13 14.70 -10.54
C ARG A 270 29.09 15.16 -9.46
N ALA A 271 28.93 16.38 -8.94
CA ALA A 271 29.77 16.89 -7.86
C ALA A 271 29.59 16.13 -6.53
N TRP A 272 28.41 15.55 -6.29
CA TRP A 272 28.13 14.78 -5.06
C TRP A 272 28.59 13.32 -5.13
N LEU A 273 28.69 12.71 -6.31
CA LEU A 273 29.00 11.28 -6.44
C LEU A 273 30.30 10.87 -5.74
N PRO A 274 31.44 11.59 -5.87
CA PRO A 274 32.66 11.26 -5.14
C PRO A 274 32.53 11.38 -3.61
N GLN A 275 31.67 12.28 -3.13
CA GLN A 275 31.41 12.47 -1.70
C GLN A 275 30.52 11.33 -1.17
N LEU A 276 29.47 10.97 -1.92
CA LEU A 276 28.60 9.83 -1.60
C LEU A 276 29.39 8.53 -1.53
N ALA A 277 30.36 8.34 -2.42
CA ALA A 277 31.16 7.13 -2.47
C ALA A 277 32.03 6.90 -1.21
N GLN A 278 32.27 7.96 -0.43
CA GLN A 278 33.00 7.88 0.84
C GLN A 278 32.13 7.44 2.01
N ASP A 279 30.80 7.50 1.89
CA ASP A 279 29.89 6.96 2.89
C ASP A 279 30.03 5.43 2.89
N LYS A 280 30.55 4.85 3.97
CA LYS A 280 30.74 3.40 4.08
C LYS A 280 29.71 2.80 5.03
N ARG A 281 29.26 1.59 4.70
CA ARG A 281 28.51 0.76 5.65
C ARG A 281 29.39 0.46 6.87
N SER A 282 28.76 0.40 8.03
CA SER A 282 29.37 0.03 9.31
C SER A 282 28.41 -0.86 10.10
N PRO A 283 28.88 -1.67 11.05
CA PRO A 283 27.99 -2.40 11.95
C PRO A 283 27.12 -1.42 12.75
N GLN A 284 25.81 -1.55 12.63
CA GLN A 284 24.81 -0.70 13.29
C GLN A 284 23.81 -1.58 14.02
N PRO A 285 23.37 -1.21 15.24
CA PRO A 285 22.47 -2.04 16.03
C PRO A 285 21.10 -2.17 15.36
N LEU A 286 20.42 -3.30 15.57
CA LEU A 286 19.04 -3.50 15.07
C LEU A 286 18.05 -2.48 15.63
N SER A 287 18.37 -1.82 16.76
CA SER A 287 17.60 -0.69 17.28
C SER A 287 17.46 0.49 16.31
N ALA A 288 18.31 0.57 15.28
CA ALA A 288 18.23 1.60 14.25
C ALA A 288 17.27 1.25 13.10
N LEU A 289 16.67 0.06 13.08
CA LEU A 289 15.65 -0.31 12.09
C LEU A 289 14.27 0.22 12.48
N LYS A 290 13.58 0.78 11.49
CA LYS A 290 12.21 1.26 11.57
C LYS A 290 11.42 0.65 10.42
N ILE A 291 10.52 -0.27 10.73
CA ILE A 291 9.80 -1.09 9.76
C ILE A 291 8.42 -0.48 9.47
N ALA A 292 8.15 -0.17 8.21
CA ALA A 292 6.81 0.11 7.70
C ALA A 292 6.05 -1.21 7.50
N LEU A 293 4.90 -1.37 8.15
CA LEU A 293 4.03 -2.53 8.01
C LEU A 293 2.85 -2.14 7.11
N GLN A 294 2.76 -2.74 5.92
CA GLN A 294 1.77 -2.38 4.92
C GLN A 294 1.06 -3.61 4.33
N CYS A 295 -0.23 -3.49 4.03
CA CYS A 295 -0.95 -4.43 3.18
C CYS A 295 -1.16 -3.88 1.76
N GLY A 296 -1.23 -4.78 0.78
CA GLY A 296 -1.69 -4.47 -0.58
C GLY A 296 -2.99 -5.19 -0.90
N GLY A 297 -2.97 -6.07 -1.91
CA GLY A 297 -4.12 -6.90 -2.25
C GLY A 297 -4.43 -7.98 -1.21
N SER A 298 -5.15 -7.64 -0.14
CA SER A 298 -5.50 -8.56 0.95
C SER A 298 -6.43 -9.71 0.52
N ASP A 299 -6.35 -10.81 1.25
CA ASP A 299 -7.16 -12.03 1.15
C ASP A 299 -7.46 -12.57 2.56
N ALA A 300 -8.21 -13.67 2.67
CA ALA A 300 -8.53 -14.29 3.96
C ALA A 300 -7.30 -14.77 4.75
N PHE A 301 -6.20 -15.11 4.06
CA PHE A 301 -4.98 -15.62 4.70
C PHE A 301 -4.04 -14.53 5.17
N SER A 302 -4.24 -13.28 4.73
CA SER A 302 -3.44 -12.13 5.15
C SER A 302 -3.38 -12.03 6.67
N GLY A 303 -4.51 -12.22 7.37
CA GLY A 303 -4.58 -12.22 8.83
C GLY A 303 -4.17 -13.53 9.53
N ILE A 304 -3.79 -14.58 8.78
CA ILE A 304 -3.47 -15.92 9.29
C ILE A 304 -2.00 -16.26 9.11
N SER A 305 -1.41 -15.88 7.99
CA SER A 305 -0.02 -16.16 7.64
C SER A 305 0.81 -14.89 7.54
N GLY A 306 0.57 -14.07 6.51
CA GLY A 306 1.40 -12.92 6.14
C GLY A 306 1.55 -11.87 7.25
N ASN A 307 0.43 -11.36 7.77
CA ASN A 307 0.44 -10.33 8.81
C ASN A 307 1.01 -10.85 10.13
N PRO A 308 0.63 -12.04 10.64
CA PRO A 308 1.27 -12.62 11.81
C PRO A 308 2.78 -12.84 11.66
N LEU A 309 3.26 -13.27 10.49
CA LEU A 309 4.69 -13.44 10.23
C LEU A 309 5.43 -12.10 10.24
N ALA A 310 4.89 -11.08 9.56
CA ALA A 310 5.45 -9.72 9.59
C ALA A 310 5.46 -9.15 11.02
N ALA A 311 4.39 -9.38 11.79
CA ALA A 311 4.28 -8.98 13.19
C ALA A 311 5.30 -9.68 14.09
N TRP A 312 5.58 -10.97 13.84
CA TRP A 312 6.59 -11.74 14.57
C TRP A 312 7.98 -11.13 14.38
N VAL A 313 8.36 -10.81 13.14
CA VAL A 313 9.66 -10.20 12.85
C VAL A 313 9.73 -8.78 13.40
N ALA A 314 8.67 -7.99 13.26
CA ALA A 314 8.57 -6.65 13.83
C ALA A 314 8.69 -6.66 15.37
N LYS A 315 8.09 -7.63 16.06
CA LYS A 315 8.26 -7.84 17.51
C LYS A 315 9.73 -8.03 17.84
N GLU A 316 10.44 -8.90 17.14
CA GLU A 316 11.85 -9.16 17.44
C GLU A 316 12.72 -7.92 17.19
N VAL A 317 12.46 -7.15 16.13
CA VAL A 317 13.13 -5.85 15.91
C VAL A 317 12.84 -4.87 17.05
N ILE A 318 11.61 -4.79 17.55
CA ILE A 318 11.27 -3.96 18.72
C ILE A 318 11.97 -4.46 19.99
N ARG A 319 12.13 -5.79 20.17
CA ARG A 319 12.89 -6.37 21.28
C ARG A 319 14.40 -6.07 21.20
N TYR A 320 14.93 -5.74 20.02
CA TYR A 320 16.26 -5.17 19.87
C TYR A 320 16.29 -3.64 20.04
N GLY A 321 15.15 -2.99 20.34
CA GLY A 321 15.02 -1.55 20.52
C GLY A 321 14.65 -0.77 19.26
N GLY A 322 14.32 -1.46 18.17
CA GLY A 322 13.89 -0.85 16.92
C GLY A 322 12.42 -0.42 16.95
N ALA A 323 11.88 -0.04 15.81
CA ALA A 323 10.49 0.38 15.70
C ALA A 323 9.74 -0.30 14.56
N ALA A 324 8.42 -0.36 14.69
CA ALA A 324 7.50 -0.73 13.62
C ALA A 324 6.35 0.27 13.56
N ASN A 325 5.86 0.55 12.37
CA ASN A 325 4.78 1.49 12.12
C ASN A 325 3.67 0.80 11.32
N LEU A 326 2.50 0.65 11.92
CA LEU A 326 1.26 0.25 11.26
C LEU A 326 0.47 1.49 10.89
N ALA A 327 -0.12 1.52 9.71
CA ALA A 327 -0.88 2.65 9.22
C ALA A 327 -2.32 2.21 8.84
N GLU A 328 -2.91 2.72 7.76
CA GLU A 328 -4.19 2.24 7.20
C GLU A 328 -5.40 2.39 8.15
N THR A 329 -5.77 3.64 8.52
CA THR A 329 -6.82 3.94 9.50
C THR A 329 -8.16 3.25 9.18
N ASP A 330 -8.58 3.24 7.91
CA ASP A 330 -9.81 2.56 7.48
C ASP A 330 -9.75 1.04 7.60
N GLU A 331 -8.55 0.45 7.51
CA GLU A 331 -8.34 -0.98 7.70
C GLU A 331 -8.25 -1.38 9.18
N LEU A 332 -8.44 -0.47 10.14
CA LEU A 332 -8.52 -0.80 11.56
C LEU A 332 -9.89 -0.53 12.18
N ILE A 333 -10.84 -0.03 11.39
CA ILE A 333 -12.22 0.20 11.83
C ILE A 333 -12.89 -1.16 12.11
N GLY A 334 -13.36 -1.36 13.34
CA GLY A 334 -13.87 -2.64 13.83
C GLY A 334 -12.82 -3.57 14.44
N ALA A 335 -11.54 -3.17 14.49
CA ALA A 335 -10.47 -3.89 15.17
C ALA A 335 -9.91 -3.14 16.40
N GLU A 336 -10.62 -2.12 16.88
CA GLU A 336 -10.21 -1.26 18.00
C GLU A 336 -9.95 -2.09 19.26
N ALA A 337 -10.80 -3.08 19.55
CA ALA A 337 -10.61 -3.99 20.67
C ALA A 337 -9.27 -4.76 20.58
N TYR A 338 -8.89 -5.18 19.38
CA TYR A 338 -7.60 -5.83 19.18
C TYR A 338 -6.46 -4.84 19.36
N VAL A 339 -6.52 -3.65 18.76
CA VAL A 339 -5.43 -2.66 18.82
C VAL A 339 -5.21 -2.16 20.25
N LEU A 340 -6.31 -1.96 21.00
CA LEU A 340 -6.29 -1.37 22.34
C LEU A 340 -6.19 -2.39 23.49
N ASP A 341 -6.06 -3.69 23.19
CA ASP A 341 -5.84 -4.74 24.19
C ASP A 341 -4.54 -4.53 24.99
N LYS A 342 -3.50 -3.95 24.35
CA LYS A 342 -2.24 -3.56 25.02
C LYS A 342 -1.78 -2.19 24.56
N VAL A 343 -1.84 -1.22 25.45
CA VAL A 343 -1.42 0.16 25.18
C VAL A 343 -0.56 0.65 26.34
N GLU A 344 0.53 1.36 26.02
CA GLU A 344 1.47 1.87 27.03
C GLU A 344 0.85 2.97 27.91
N ARG A 345 0.04 3.86 27.33
CA ARG A 345 -0.53 5.03 28.02
C ARG A 345 -1.93 5.34 27.55
N LEU A 346 -2.77 5.84 28.46
CA LEU A 346 -4.18 6.15 28.20
C LEU A 346 -4.33 7.18 27.07
N GLU A 347 -3.42 8.14 26.99
CA GLU A 347 -3.39 9.17 25.95
C GLU A 347 -3.20 8.58 24.56
N THR A 348 -2.42 7.49 24.42
CA THR A 348 -2.26 6.79 23.14
C THR A 348 -3.57 6.14 22.73
N ALA A 349 -4.28 5.48 23.64
CA ALA A 349 -5.58 4.88 23.36
C ALA A 349 -6.59 5.93 22.90
N ARG A 350 -6.66 7.07 23.62
CA ARG A 350 -7.51 8.21 23.24
C ARG A 350 -7.12 8.80 21.89
N GLN A 351 -5.83 8.93 21.59
CA GLN A 351 -5.36 9.41 20.29
C GLN A 351 -5.79 8.47 19.16
N PHE A 352 -5.62 7.15 19.34
CA PHE A 352 -6.04 6.15 18.35
C PHE A 352 -7.53 6.26 18.04
N LEU A 353 -8.38 6.28 19.07
CA LEU A 353 -9.84 6.39 18.89
C LEU A 353 -10.25 7.68 18.18
N ARG A 354 -9.60 8.82 18.50
CA ARG A 354 -9.83 10.08 17.79
C ARG A 354 -9.44 10.03 16.31
N LYS A 355 -8.40 9.27 15.96
CA LYS A 355 -8.03 9.07 14.55
C LYS A 355 -9.08 8.30 13.79
N ILE A 356 -9.59 7.21 14.39
CA ILE A 356 -10.70 6.43 13.82
C ILE A 356 -11.93 7.31 13.61
N GLU A 357 -12.37 8.03 14.64
CA GLU A 357 -13.56 8.89 14.59
C GLU A 357 -13.42 9.98 13.52
N ARG A 358 -12.29 10.70 13.49
CA ARG A 358 -12.01 11.74 12.50
C ARG A 358 -11.98 11.18 11.08
N PHE A 359 -11.41 10.00 10.88
CA PHE A 359 -11.37 9.37 9.56
C PHE A 359 -12.77 8.98 9.11
N GLN A 360 -13.60 8.42 9.99
CA GLN A 360 -15.00 8.11 9.70
C GLN A 360 -15.80 9.37 9.35
N GLU A 361 -15.62 10.46 10.10
CA GLU A 361 -16.24 11.76 9.82
C GLU A 361 -15.83 12.28 8.43
N TRP A 362 -14.53 12.26 8.13
CA TRP A 362 -13.97 12.67 6.84
C TRP A 362 -14.53 11.88 5.67
N VAL A 363 -14.54 10.56 5.76
CA VAL A 363 -15.11 9.69 4.72
C VAL A 363 -16.61 9.97 4.54
N GLY A 364 -17.32 10.27 5.64
CA GLY A 364 -18.73 10.65 5.62
C GLY A 364 -19.03 11.92 4.84
N TRP A 365 -18.12 12.91 4.85
CA TRP A 365 -18.29 14.13 4.03
C TRP A 365 -18.39 13.81 2.54
N HIS A 366 -17.71 12.76 2.10
CA HIS A 366 -17.68 12.30 0.72
C HIS A 366 -18.79 11.29 0.37
N GLY A 367 -19.79 11.10 1.25
CA GLY A 367 -20.90 10.18 1.02
C GLY A 367 -20.48 8.71 1.07
N GLN A 368 -19.39 8.39 1.76
CA GLN A 368 -18.85 7.05 1.92
C GLN A 368 -18.89 6.62 3.38
N THR A 369 -18.74 5.31 3.62
CA THR A 369 -18.57 4.75 4.96
C THR A 369 -17.49 3.67 4.97
N ALA A 370 -16.97 3.36 6.16
CA ALA A 370 -15.93 2.34 6.33
C ALA A 370 -16.40 0.93 5.89
N GLU A 371 -17.70 0.64 6.00
CA GLU A 371 -18.34 -0.62 5.57
C GLU A 371 -18.25 -0.84 4.05
N GLY A 372 -17.98 0.21 3.27
CA GLY A 372 -17.75 0.12 1.82
C GLY A 372 -16.48 -0.68 1.46
N ASN A 373 -15.55 -0.84 2.40
CA ASN A 373 -14.41 -1.74 2.32
C ASN A 373 -14.84 -3.08 2.96
N PRO A 374 -14.73 -4.28 2.36
CA PRO A 374 -13.78 -4.74 1.34
C PRO A 374 -14.27 -4.66 -0.11
N SER A 375 -13.32 -4.59 -1.05
CA SER A 375 -13.59 -4.60 -2.51
C SER A 375 -14.19 -5.93 -3.00
N GLY A 376 -14.78 -5.95 -4.20
CA GLY A 376 -15.29 -7.19 -4.80
C GLY A 376 -14.22 -8.29 -4.95
N GLY A 377 -12.98 -7.90 -5.27
CA GLY A 377 -11.85 -8.83 -5.33
C GLY A 377 -11.47 -9.43 -3.98
N ASN A 378 -11.64 -8.68 -2.89
CA ASN A 378 -11.43 -9.18 -1.52
C ASN A 378 -12.56 -10.13 -1.08
N LYS A 379 -13.82 -9.78 -1.38
CA LYS A 379 -15.00 -10.63 -1.12
C LYS A 379 -14.88 -11.98 -1.81
N TYR A 380 -14.42 -11.99 -3.06
CA TYR A 380 -14.12 -13.22 -3.79
C TYR A 380 -13.08 -14.11 -3.08
N ARG A 381 -12.12 -13.51 -2.37
CA ARG A 381 -11.04 -14.22 -1.66
C ARG A 381 -11.30 -14.39 -0.15
N GLY A 382 -12.57 -14.38 0.27
CA GLY A 382 -12.96 -14.76 1.63
C GLY A 382 -12.96 -13.64 2.67
N LEU A 383 -12.76 -12.37 2.28
CA LEU A 383 -12.93 -11.21 3.17
C LEU A 383 -14.35 -10.67 3.03
N TYR A 384 -15.26 -11.14 3.89
CA TYR A 384 -16.70 -10.90 3.70
C TYR A 384 -17.17 -9.50 4.04
N ASN A 385 -16.49 -8.83 4.97
CA ASN A 385 -16.82 -7.49 5.47
C ASN A 385 -15.60 -6.82 6.12
N ILE A 386 -15.76 -5.55 6.51
CA ILE A 386 -14.68 -4.75 7.10
C ILE A 386 -14.17 -5.37 8.39
N ALA A 387 -15.02 -5.91 9.27
CA ALA A 387 -14.59 -6.52 10.53
C ALA A 387 -13.54 -7.61 10.31
N LEU A 388 -13.77 -8.55 9.38
CA LEU A 388 -12.78 -9.59 9.06
C LEU A 388 -11.49 -9.02 8.46
N LYS A 389 -11.63 -8.02 7.58
CA LYS A 389 -10.47 -7.36 6.97
C LYS A 389 -9.64 -6.66 8.05
N SER A 390 -10.29 -5.91 8.93
CA SER A 390 -9.64 -5.11 9.96
C SER A 390 -8.97 -5.96 11.04
N LEU A 391 -9.61 -7.05 11.47
CA LEU A 391 -8.97 -8.00 12.39
C LEU A 391 -7.72 -8.63 11.77
N GLY A 392 -7.79 -8.96 10.47
CA GLY A 392 -6.62 -9.43 9.73
C GLY A 392 -5.52 -8.38 9.63
N ALA A 393 -5.86 -7.12 9.35
CA ALA A 393 -4.89 -6.01 9.28
C ALA A 393 -4.26 -5.70 10.64
N ALA A 394 -5.05 -5.73 11.72
CA ALA A 394 -4.60 -5.50 13.08
C ALA A 394 -3.60 -6.57 13.56
N ALA A 395 -3.66 -7.79 13.01
CA ALA A 395 -2.71 -8.86 13.27
C ALA A 395 -1.26 -8.55 12.82
N LYS A 396 -1.01 -7.40 12.16
CA LYS A 396 0.33 -6.84 11.94
C LYS A 396 0.98 -6.32 13.24
N ARG A 397 0.20 -6.13 14.32
CA ARG A 397 0.70 -5.95 15.68
C ARG A 397 0.72 -7.29 16.39
N HIS A 398 1.90 -7.73 16.83
CA HIS A 398 1.99 -8.98 17.58
C HIS A 398 1.27 -8.84 18.94
N PRO A 399 0.55 -9.88 19.43
CA PRO A 399 -0.20 -9.80 20.69
C PRO A 399 0.61 -9.36 21.91
N ASP A 400 1.91 -9.64 21.96
CA ASP A 400 2.82 -9.22 23.04
C ASP A 400 3.27 -7.76 22.97
N VAL A 401 3.14 -7.10 21.83
CA VAL A 401 3.73 -5.78 21.58
C VAL A 401 2.71 -4.69 21.91
N PRO A 402 2.92 -3.84 22.93
CA PRO A 402 1.98 -2.75 23.22
C PRO A 402 2.01 -1.67 22.14
N LEU A 403 0.91 -0.94 21.98
CA LEU A 403 0.87 0.30 21.20
C LEU A 403 1.56 1.43 22.00
N HIS A 404 2.67 1.95 21.48
CA HIS A 404 3.50 2.95 22.17
C HIS A 404 3.11 4.38 21.76
N ALA A 405 2.83 4.60 20.48
CA ALA A 405 2.52 5.92 19.96
C ALA A 405 1.50 5.89 18.82
N VAL A 406 0.71 6.97 18.74
CA VAL A 406 -0.14 7.30 17.61
C VAL A 406 0.38 8.62 17.04
N ILE A 407 0.65 8.65 15.74
CA ILE A 407 1.25 9.79 15.06
C ILE A 407 0.39 10.24 13.87
N ASP A 408 0.50 11.52 13.53
CA ASP A 408 -0.07 12.05 12.29
C ASP A 408 0.70 11.52 11.07
N TYR A 409 0.07 11.59 9.89
CA TYR A 409 0.71 11.26 8.62
C TYR A 409 2.06 11.96 8.44
N SER A 410 3.13 11.21 8.23
CA SER A 410 4.52 11.69 8.07
C SER A 410 5.14 12.36 9.31
N GLN A 411 4.53 12.27 10.49
CA GLN A 411 5.16 12.76 11.71
C GLN A 411 6.36 11.87 12.10
N PRO A 412 7.54 12.44 12.40
CA PRO A 412 8.73 11.65 12.70
C PRO A 412 8.58 10.67 13.87
N MET A 413 9.04 9.44 13.67
CA MET A 413 9.18 8.44 14.75
C MET A 413 10.48 8.69 15.52
N THR A 414 10.37 9.06 16.80
CA THR A 414 11.50 9.51 17.62
C THR A 414 12.07 8.46 18.58
N ALA A 415 11.38 7.34 18.79
CA ALA A 415 11.80 6.27 19.70
C ALA A 415 11.56 4.87 19.10
N GLY A 416 12.08 3.84 19.76
CA GLY A 416 11.74 2.45 19.50
C GLY A 416 10.31 2.12 19.95
N GLY A 417 9.76 1.02 19.46
CA GLY A 417 8.40 0.57 19.79
C GLY A 417 7.46 0.48 18.60
N PHE A 418 6.19 0.24 18.89
CA PHE A 418 5.13 0.08 17.91
C PHE A 418 4.29 1.35 17.78
N TYR A 419 4.25 1.89 16.57
CA TYR A 419 3.56 3.10 16.20
C TYR A 419 2.33 2.77 15.37
N PHE A 420 1.26 3.55 15.57
CA PHE A 420 0.17 3.68 14.61
C PHE A 420 0.23 5.04 13.93
N MET A 421 0.17 5.09 12.60
CA MET A 421 0.15 6.33 11.82
C MET A 421 -1.18 6.52 11.10
N ASP A 422 -1.81 7.68 11.33
CA ASP A 422 -3.04 8.06 10.64
C ASP A 422 -2.80 8.22 9.13
N SER A 423 -3.53 7.45 8.32
CA SER A 423 -3.40 7.42 6.85
C SER A 423 -4.56 6.68 6.18
N PRO A 424 -4.79 6.86 4.87
CA PRO A 424 -5.71 6.02 4.11
C PRO A 424 -5.08 4.64 3.83
N GLY A 425 -5.91 3.62 3.64
CA GLY A 425 -5.50 2.24 3.31
C GLY A 425 -5.02 2.03 1.88
N ASN A 426 -4.88 3.09 1.08
CA ASN A 426 -4.21 2.98 -0.22
C ASN A 426 -2.71 2.76 0.01
N ASP A 427 -2.17 1.70 -0.59
CA ASP A 427 -0.85 1.17 -0.26
C ASP A 427 0.29 2.16 -0.51
N LEU A 428 0.28 2.85 -1.64
CA LEU A 428 1.30 3.84 -1.98
C LEU A 428 1.21 5.08 -1.08
N GLU A 429 -0.01 5.53 -0.77
CA GLU A 429 -0.24 6.71 0.08
C GLU A 429 0.20 6.44 1.52
N SER A 430 -0.14 5.28 2.08
CA SER A 430 0.27 4.87 3.42
C SER A 430 1.80 4.75 3.52
N VAL A 431 2.44 4.02 2.59
CA VAL A 431 3.90 3.80 2.61
C VAL A 431 4.67 5.11 2.49
N ALA A 432 4.23 6.04 1.66
CA ALA A 432 4.85 7.36 1.56
C ALA A 432 4.90 8.07 2.92
N GLY A 433 3.81 8.01 3.69
CA GLY A 433 3.78 8.58 5.04
C GLY A 433 4.72 7.85 5.99
N GLN A 434 4.73 6.51 5.96
CA GLN A 434 5.59 5.70 6.85
C GLN A 434 7.08 5.95 6.58
N VAL A 435 7.46 6.05 5.30
CA VAL A 435 8.83 6.40 4.89
C VAL A 435 9.18 7.82 5.32
N ALA A 436 8.30 8.80 5.12
CA ALA A 436 8.54 10.17 5.59
C ALA A 436 8.65 10.27 7.13
N SER A 437 7.94 9.41 7.87
CA SER A 437 8.09 9.27 9.33
C SER A 437 9.41 8.63 9.76
N GLY A 438 10.19 8.08 8.82
CA GLY A 438 11.54 7.56 9.05
C GLY A 438 11.72 6.05 8.86
N CYS A 439 10.73 5.32 8.34
CA CYS A 439 10.85 3.87 8.12
C CYS A 439 11.89 3.56 7.02
N ASN A 440 12.97 2.87 7.40
CA ASN A 440 14.10 2.51 6.52
C ASN A 440 14.03 1.07 5.99
N MET A 441 12.91 0.39 6.21
CA MET A 441 12.55 -0.92 5.66
C MET A 441 11.03 -1.01 5.51
N ILE A 442 10.54 -1.66 4.46
CA ILE A 442 9.10 -1.89 4.25
C ILE A 442 8.83 -3.39 4.23
N PHE A 443 7.89 -3.85 5.06
CA PHE A 443 7.26 -5.17 4.95
C PHE A 443 5.92 -5.01 4.27
N PHE A 444 5.80 -5.59 3.09
CA PHE A 444 4.62 -5.47 2.25
C PHE A 444 3.93 -6.83 2.12
N VAL A 445 2.77 -6.99 2.75
CA VAL A 445 2.01 -8.24 2.74
C VAL A 445 0.94 -8.20 1.66
N THR A 446 0.86 -9.26 0.85
CA THR A 446 -0.11 -9.34 -0.24
C THR A 446 -0.61 -10.76 -0.52
N GLY A 447 -1.93 -10.93 -0.65
CA GLY A 447 -2.54 -12.15 -1.16
C GLY A 447 -2.67 -12.17 -2.69
N ASN A 448 -2.56 -11.01 -3.35
CA ASN A 448 -2.68 -10.89 -4.80
C ASN A 448 -1.34 -10.75 -5.53
N GLY A 449 -0.23 -10.67 -4.80
CA GLY A 449 1.07 -10.41 -5.40
C GLY A 449 1.21 -8.98 -5.91
N SER A 450 0.77 -8.00 -5.10
CA SER A 450 1.06 -6.60 -5.40
C SER A 450 2.58 -6.41 -5.52
N ILE A 451 2.95 -5.55 -6.44
CA ILE A 451 4.34 -5.31 -6.83
C ILE A 451 4.86 -3.98 -6.24
N THR A 452 4.07 -3.28 -5.44
CA THR A 452 4.40 -1.98 -4.85
C THR A 452 5.79 -1.95 -4.20
N ASN A 453 6.64 -1.00 -4.62
CA ASN A 453 7.94 -0.72 -4.01
C ASN A 453 8.14 0.81 -3.91
N PHE A 454 9.05 1.22 -3.03
CA PHE A 454 9.40 2.62 -2.81
C PHE A 454 10.81 2.95 -3.35
N PRO A 455 11.06 4.15 -3.93
CA PRO A 455 12.29 4.44 -4.68
C PRO A 455 13.59 4.27 -3.91
N PHE A 456 13.62 4.60 -2.61
CA PHE A 456 14.85 4.65 -1.82
C PHE A 456 14.79 3.83 -0.52
N VAL A 457 13.77 2.98 -0.37
CA VAL A 457 13.59 2.13 0.82
C VAL A 457 13.36 0.68 0.37
N PRO A 458 14.17 -0.29 0.83
CA PRO A 458 13.98 -1.68 0.45
C PRO A 458 12.62 -2.20 0.90
N THR A 459 11.95 -2.94 0.01
CA THR A 459 10.63 -3.53 0.25
C THR A 459 10.74 -5.05 0.23
N ILE A 460 10.52 -5.70 1.37
CA ILE A 460 10.41 -7.15 1.52
C ILE A 460 8.95 -7.53 1.31
N LYS A 461 8.67 -8.32 0.28
CA LYS A 461 7.31 -8.73 -0.08
C LYS A 461 6.97 -10.13 0.44
N PHE A 462 5.85 -10.21 1.14
CA PHE A 462 5.31 -11.41 1.74
C PHE A 462 4.06 -11.83 0.97
N VAL A 463 3.99 -13.09 0.54
CA VAL A 463 2.79 -13.66 -0.06
C VAL A 463 2.16 -14.71 0.84
N THR A 464 0.84 -14.69 0.91
CA THR A 464 0.05 -15.35 1.97
C THR A 464 -0.13 -16.85 1.78
N THR A 465 0.09 -17.38 0.57
CA THR A 465 -0.05 -18.82 0.24
C THR A 465 1.13 -19.33 -0.58
N THR A 466 1.50 -20.60 -0.36
CA THR A 466 2.64 -21.24 -1.04
C THR A 466 2.39 -21.44 -2.53
N ALA A 467 1.15 -21.77 -2.91
CA ALA A 467 0.78 -21.88 -4.31
C ALA A 467 1.08 -20.58 -5.07
N ARG A 468 0.74 -19.44 -4.47
CA ARG A 468 1.01 -18.13 -5.07
C ARG A 468 2.48 -17.75 -5.02
N TYR A 469 3.20 -18.09 -3.94
CA TYR A 469 4.64 -17.91 -3.88
C TYR A 469 5.37 -18.63 -5.02
N LYS A 470 5.00 -19.89 -5.32
CA LYS A 470 5.63 -20.63 -6.43
C LYS A 470 5.42 -19.94 -7.78
N LEU A 471 4.23 -19.37 -8.02
CA LEU A 471 3.92 -18.60 -9.23
C LEU A 471 4.69 -17.28 -9.30
N LEU A 472 4.92 -16.62 -8.17
CA LEU A 472 5.47 -15.27 -8.06
C LEU A 472 6.84 -15.26 -7.37
N SER A 473 7.60 -16.35 -7.46
CA SER A 473 8.86 -16.51 -6.71
C SER A 473 9.95 -15.53 -7.16
N GLN A 474 9.81 -14.97 -8.36
CA GLN A 474 10.66 -13.89 -8.87
C GLN A 474 10.22 -12.49 -8.41
N ASP A 475 9.03 -12.38 -7.83
CA ASP A 475 8.41 -11.13 -7.37
C ASP A 475 8.19 -11.09 -5.84
N MET A 476 8.46 -12.18 -5.12
CA MET A 476 8.17 -12.31 -3.68
C MET A 476 9.41 -12.77 -2.91
N ASP A 477 9.72 -12.06 -1.82
CA ASP A 477 10.85 -12.42 -0.95
C ASP A 477 10.48 -13.56 0.01
N VAL A 478 9.26 -13.56 0.55
CA VAL A 478 8.84 -14.43 1.65
C VAL A 478 7.58 -15.22 1.32
N ASN A 479 7.66 -16.55 1.47
CA ASN A 479 6.51 -17.44 1.46
C ASN A 479 5.87 -17.56 2.86
N ALA A 480 4.90 -16.70 3.17
CA ALA A 480 4.17 -16.84 4.44
C ALA A 480 3.23 -18.06 4.44
N GLY A 481 2.85 -18.55 3.25
CA GLY A 481 2.02 -19.73 3.09
C GLY A 481 2.61 -21.02 3.66
N ALA A 482 3.92 -21.08 3.91
CA ALA A 482 4.57 -22.21 4.57
C ALA A 482 3.95 -22.51 5.95
N TYR A 483 3.44 -21.48 6.65
CA TYR A 483 2.67 -21.67 7.88
C TYR A 483 1.37 -22.46 7.66
N LEU A 484 0.68 -22.22 6.54
CA LEU A 484 -0.52 -22.97 6.15
C LEU A 484 -0.17 -24.42 5.78
N ASP A 485 1.05 -24.66 5.29
CA ASP A 485 1.58 -25.98 4.95
C ASP A 485 2.08 -26.78 6.17
N GLY A 486 2.10 -26.17 7.36
CA GLY A 486 2.42 -26.82 8.63
C GLY A 486 3.78 -26.45 9.24
N GLU A 487 4.53 -25.51 8.64
CA GLU A 487 5.75 -24.97 9.26
C GLU A 487 5.40 -24.14 10.51
N ALA A 488 6.22 -24.24 11.56
CA ALA A 488 6.03 -23.45 12.76
C ALA A 488 6.32 -21.96 12.49
N LEU A 489 5.46 -21.08 13.03
CA LEU A 489 5.62 -19.63 12.83
C LEU A 489 6.93 -19.09 13.39
N ASP A 490 7.44 -19.66 14.49
CA ASP A 490 8.71 -19.26 15.11
C ASP A 490 9.93 -19.59 14.21
N GLU A 491 9.93 -20.74 13.55
CA GLU A 491 11.00 -21.14 12.62
C GLU A 491 11.00 -20.27 11.36
N LEU A 492 9.81 -20.08 10.78
CA LEU A 492 9.62 -19.20 9.63
C LEU A 492 9.97 -17.74 9.96
N GLY A 493 9.59 -17.30 11.16
CA GLY A 493 9.90 -15.98 11.72
C GLY A 493 11.41 -15.76 11.85
N ALA A 494 12.13 -16.71 12.46
CA ALA A 494 13.57 -16.61 12.64
C ALA A 494 14.32 -16.47 11.32
N ARG A 495 13.97 -17.31 10.33
CA ARG A 495 14.54 -17.23 8.97
C ARG A 495 14.24 -15.90 8.29
N THR A 496 13.03 -15.37 8.49
CA THR A 496 12.62 -14.08 7.91
C THR A 496 13.32 -12.90 8.58
N LEU A 497 13.60 -12.98 9.89
CA LEU A 497 14.41 -11.99 10.59
C LEU A 497 15.84 -11.96 10.04
N ASP A 498 16.45 -13.12 9.76
CA ASP A 498 17.79 -13.18 9.15
C ASP A 498 17.81 -12.55 7.75
N LEU A 499 16.82 -12.88 6.92
CA LEU A 499 16.63 -12.20 5.62
C LEU A 499 16.47 -10.69 5.77
N THR A 500 15.74 -10.23 6.80
CA THR A 500 15.56 -8.80 7.08
C THR A 500 16.90 -8.13 7.40
N VAL A 501 17.75 -8.77 8.20
CA VAL A 501 19.09 -8.28 8.54
C VAL A 501 20.01 -8.25 7.32
N ASP A 502 19.95 -9.28 6.47
CA ASP A 502 20.73 -9.35 5.23
C ASP A 502 20.34 -8.25 4.24
N ILE A 503 19.03 -8.00 4.07
CA ILE A 503 18.53 -6.94 3.20
C ILE A 503 18.87 -5.56 3.78
N ALA A 504 18.72 -5.36 5.08
CA ALA A 504 19.15 -4.12 5.74
C ALA A 504 20.67 -3.87 5.55
N SER A 505 21.46 -4.94 5.52
CA SER A 505 22.92 -4.93 5.32
C SER A 505 23.36 -4.68 3.88
N GLY A 506 22.43 -4.61 2.92
CA GLY A 506 22.72 -4.26 1.54
C GLY A 506 22.37 -5.33 0.50
N THR A 507 21.88 -6.50 0.92
CA THR A 507 21.33 -7.47 -0.04
C THR A 507 20.09 -6.85 -0.71
N PRO A 508 20.01 -6.80 -2.05
CA PRO A 508 18.82 -6.29 -2.71
C PRO A 508 17.61 -7.17 -2.41
N SER A 509 16.46 -6.56 -2.10
CA SER A 509 15.20 -7.30 -2.11
C SER A 509 14.77 -7.64 -3.54
N VAL A 510 13.81 -8.55 -3.68
CA VAL A 510 13.17 -8.83 -4.96
C VAL A 510 12.57 -7.54 -5.56
N GLY A 511 11.99 -6.67 -4.72
CA GLY A 511 11.45 -5.37 -5.16
C GLY A 511 12.47 -4.43 -5.76
N GLU A 512 13.66 -4.37 -5.18
CA GLU A 512 14.74 -3.55 -5.72
C GLU A 512 15.24 -4.10 -7.06
N ARG A 513 15.38 -5.43 -7.18
CA ARG A 513 15.77 -6.09 -8.44
C ARG A 513 14.74 -5.91 -9.55
N ALA A 514 13.46 -5.75 -9.20
CA ALA A 514 12.40 -5.56 -10.18
C ALA A 514 12.50 -4.20 -10.91
N GLY A 515 13.27 -3.24 -10.37
CA GLY A 515 13.59 -1.98 -11.06
C GLY A 515 12.41 -1.01 -11.19
N HIS A 516 11.35 -1.22 -10.40
CA HIS A 516 10.16 -0.39 -10.44
C HIS A 516 9.73 0.04 -9.03
N HIS A 517 9.37 1.30 -8.89
CA HIS A 517 8.92 1.99 -7.68
C HIS A 517 7.95 3.16 -7.99
N GLN A 518 7.00 3.40 -7.10
CA GLN A 518 6.04 4.51 -7.24
C GLN A 518 5.91 5.25 -5.90
N VAL A 519 5.60 6.55 -5.99
CA VAL A 519 5.33 7.38 -4.82
C VAL A 519 3.99 8.06 -5.03
N GLN A 520 3.09 7.93 -4.06
CA GLN A 520 1.87 8.72 -3.97
C GLN A 520 1.78 9.27 -2.55
N VAL A 521 1.48 10.55 -2.40
CA VAL A 521 1.26 11.19 -1.10
C VAL A 521 -0.24 11.23 -0.86
N TRP A 522 -0.68 11.22 0.41
CA TRP A 522 -2.10 11.34 0.74
C TRP A 522 -2.74 12.55 0.05
N ARG A 523 -3.74 12.25 -0.78
CA ARG A 523 -4.38 13.20 -1.70
C ARG A 523 -4.96 14.42 -1.02
N ASP A 524 -4.94 15.52 -1.75
CA ASP A 524 -5.64 16.76 -1.44
C ASP A 524 -7.16 16.58 -1.58
N TRP A 525 -7.82 16.18 -0.49
CA TRP A 525 -9.26 16.00 -0.48
C TRP A 525 -9.95 17.36 -0.54
N GLN A 526 -10.79 17.54 -1.56
CA GLN A 526 -11.43 18.82 -1.85
C GLN A 526 -12.45 19.25 -0.80
N GLN A 527 -13.02 18.30 -0.05
CA GLN A 527 -14.02 18.60 0.97
C GLN A 527 -13.38 18.60 2.35
N THR A 528 -13.51 19.72 3.04
CA THR A 528 -12.94 19.96 4.37
C THR A 528 -13.99 20.21 5.43
N ARG A 529 -15.28 20.01 5.08
CA ARG A 529 -16.45 20.14 5.95
C ARG A 529 -17.61 19.29 5.43
N PRO A 530 -18.62 18.96 6.26
CA PRO A 530 -19.83 18.30 5.79
C PRO A 530 -20.47 19.08 4.64
N ALA A 531 -20.69 18.39 3.52
CA ALA A 531 -21.44 18.92 2.37
C ALA A 531 -22.82 18.24 2.30
N ASN A 532 -23.76 18.84 1.57
CA ASN A 532 -24.99 18.14 1.22
C ASN A 532 -24.64 17.01 0.23
N VAL A 533 -24.61 15.77 0.74
CA VAL A 533 -24.21 14.57 -0.03
C VAL A 533 -24.99 14.44 -1.35
N ALA A 534 -26.28 14.81 -1.35
CA ALA A 534 -27.12 14.77 -2.55
C ALA A 534 -26.68 15.74 -3.66
N VAL A 535 -25.88 16.77 -3.35
CA VAL A 535 -25.30 17.70 -4.35
C VAL A 535 -24.08 17.08 -5.02
N LEU A 536 -23.35 16.19 -4.34
CA LEU A 536 -22.20 15.48 -4.88
C LEU A 536 -22.63 14.41 -5.89
N GLU A 537 -23.74 13.74 -5.63
CA GLU A 537 -24.34 12.71 -6.51
C GLU A 537 -24.91 13.29 -7.82
N ARG A 538 -25.09 14.61 -7.92
CA ARG A 538 -25.81 15.26 -9.02
C ARG A 538 -24.98 15.68 -10.23
N ARG A 539 -23.66 15.46 -10.24
CA ARG A 539 -22.84 15.78 -11.43
C ARG A 539 -22.81 14.60 -12.40
N SER A 540 -23.81 14.51 -13.27
CA SER A 540 -23.69 13.67 -14.46
C SER A 540 -22.84 14.38 -15.51
N TYR A 541 -21.69 13.80 -15.83
CA TYR A 541 -20.98 14.16 -17.05
C TYR A 541 -21.64 13.38 -18.19
N SER A 542 -22.06 14.07 -19.24
CA SER A 542 -22.78 13.44 -20.36
C SER A 542 -21.92 12.47 -21.16
N GLY A 543 -20.59 12.47 -20.96
CA GLY A 543 -19.62 11.76 -21.79
C GLY A 543 -19.61 12.24 -23.25
N LYS A 544 -20.41 13.26 -23.58
CA LYS A 544 -20.47 13.81 -24.92
C LYS A 544 -19.22 14.69 -25.14
N PRO A 545 -18.52 14.54 -26.28
CA PRO A 545 -17.48 15.47 -26.68
C PRO A 545 -18.00 16.91 -26.61
N LEU A 546 -17.12 17.85 -26.24
CA LEU A 546 -17.43 19.27 -26.37
C LEU A 546 -17.65 19.60 -27.85
N ASP A 547 -18.63 20.46 -28.14
CA ASP A 547 -18.84 20.95 -29.49
C ASP A 547 -17.60 21.69 -29.94
N ILE A 548 -16.96 21.18 -30.99
CA ILE A 548 -15.82 21.84 -31.63
C ILE A 548 -16.40 23.01 -32.41
N LEU A 549 -16.18 24.23 -31.92
CA LEU A 549 -16.54 25.42 -32.67
C LEU A 549 -15.68 25.48 -33.94
N PRO A 550 -16.27 25.56 -35.14
CA PRO A 550 -15.49 25.79 -36.36
C PRO A 550 -14.83 27.17 -36.24
N ALA A 551 -13.53 27.23 -36.52
CA ALA A 551 -12.83 28.50 -36.64
C ALA A 551 -13.06 29.05 -38.06
N ASP A 552 -13.53 30.30 -38.17
CA ASP A 552 -13.95 30.90 -39.44
C ASP A 552 -12.81 31.11 -40.45
N GLU A 553 -11.55 31.17 -40.00
CA GLU A 553 -10.36 31.11 -40.87
C GLU A 553 -9.21 30.40 -40.16
N LEU A 554 -8.91 29.17 -40.57
CA LEU A 554 -7.66 28.50 -40.22
C LEU A 554 -6.64 28.69 -41.34
N PRO A 555 -5.37 28.99 -41.03
CA PRO A 555 -4.31 28.90 -42.03
C PRO A 555 -4.32 27.50 -42.66
N ARG A 556 -4.17 27.43 -43.98
CA ARG A 556 -4.15 26.16 -44.70
C ARG A 556 -2.85 25.42 -44.35
N VAL A 557 -2.93 24.49 -43.42
CA VAL A 557 -1.82 23.63 -43.01
C VAL A 557 -2.08 22.22 -43.51
N ASP A 558 -1.27 21.75 -44.45
CA ASP A 558 -1.29 20.36 -44.89
C ASP A 558 -0.52 19.51 -43.87
N ILE A 559 -1.22 18.60 -43.19
CA ILE A 559 -0.62 17.69 -42.20
C ILE A 559 -0.79 16.25 -42.72
N PRO A 560 0.27 15.44 -42.77
CA PRO A 560 0.14 14.03 -43.09
C PRO A 560 -0.70 13.33 -42.02
N VAL A 561 -1.75 12.62 -42.46
CA VAL A 561 -2.68 11.89 -41.58
C VAL A 561 -2.80 10.43 -42.00
N TYR A 562 -2.95 9.56 -41.01
CA TYR A 562 -3.44 8.20 -41.19
C TYR A 562 -4.95 8.23 -41.37
N GLN A 563 -5.45 7.52 -42.38
CA GLN A 563 -6.88 7.26 -42.51
C GLN A 563 -7.25 6.02 -41.70
N THR A 564 -8.27 6.15 -40.87
CA THR A 564 -8.81 5.06 -40.03
C THR A 564 -10.31 4.95 -40.23
N GLU A 565 -10.90 3.83 -39.80
CA GLU A 565 -12.36 3.63 -39.82
C GLU A 565 -13.12 4.69 -38.99
N ARG A 566 -12.44 5.36 -38.05
CA ARG A 566 -13.01 6.42 -37.18
C ARG A 566 -12.62 7.84 -37.63
N GLY A 567 -12.05 8.00 -38.83
CA GLY A 567 -11.62 9.28 -39.39
C GLY A 567 -10.10 9.44 -39.52
N SER A 568 -9.64 10.66 -39.81
CA SER A 568 -8.22 10.95 -40.00
C SER A 568 -7.51 11.25 -38.67
N THR A 569 -6.28 10.74 -38.50
CA THR A 569 -5.45 10.98 -37.30
C THR A 569 -4.01 11.30 -37.67
N SER A 570 -3.35 12.15 -36.88
CA SER A 570 -1.92 12.46 -37.04
C SER A 570 -0.99 11.34 -36.55
N GLU A 571 -1.46 10.45 -35.68
CA GLU A 571 -0.66 9.35 -35.10
C GLU A 571 -1.50 8.09 -34.90
N LEU A 572 -0.85 6.93 -34.96
CA LEU A 572 -1.38 5.65 -34.50
C LEU A 572 -0.59 5.19 -33.28
N VAL A 573 -1.26 4.98 -32.16
CA VAL A 573 -0.60 4.67 -30.87
C VAL A 573 -1.12 3.35 -30.33
N GLY A 574 -0.21 2.48 -29.90
CA GLY A 574 -0.53 1.29 -29.12
C GLY A 574 -0.76 1.70 -27.66
N MET A 575 -1.92 1.41 -27.09
CA MET A 575 -2.24 1.83 -25.72
C MET A 575 -2.08 0.68 -24.75
N ILE A 576 -1.34 0.91 -23.67
CA ILE A 576 -1.28 0.04 -22.50
C ILE A 576 -2.10 0.69 -21.38
N LEU A 577 -3.20 0.03 -21.01
CA LEU A 577 -4.15 0.56 -20.05
C LEU A 577 -3.99 -0.18 -18.72
N PRO A 578 -3.33 0.43 -17.71
CA PRO A 578 -3.32 -0.14 -16.37
C PRO A 578 -4.76 -0.18 -15.85
N THR A 579 -5.09 -1.18 -15.03
CA THR A 579 -6.42 -1.33 -14.44
C THR A 579 -6.48 -0.96 -12.96
N SER A 580 -5.33 -0.56 -12.40
CA SER A 580 -5.16 -0.14 -11.02
C SER A 580 -3.96 0.80 -10.88
N LEU A 581 -3.97 1.63 -9.83
CA LEU A 581 -2.87 2.53 -9.50
C LEU A 581 -1.53 1.78 -9.40
N CYS A 582 -1.49 0.63 -8.70
CA CYS A 582 -0.28 -0.17 -8.49
C CYS A 582 0.31 -0.75 -9.80
N SER A 583 -0.51 -0.90 -10.85
CA SER A 583 -0.07 -1.41 -12.16
C SER A 583 0.46 -0.31 -13.10
N GLY A 584 0.31 0.96 -12.73
CA GLY A 584 0.63 2.11 -13.57
C GLY A 584 2.08 2.13 -14.03
N GLN A 585 3.02 1.85 -13.14
CA GLN A 585 4.43 1.85 -13.51
C GLN A 585 4.82 0.72 -14.45
N ILE A 586 4.31 -0.49 -14.24
CA ILE A 586 4.57 -1.61 -15.15
C ILE A 586 4.02 -1.32 -16.54
N ALA A 587 2.83 -0.70 -16.61
CA ALA A 587 2.29 -0.25 -17.89
C ALA A 587 3.25 0.74 -18.58
N ARG A 588 3.81 1.71 -17.84
CA ARG A 588 4.79 2.66 -18.37
C ARG A 588 6.07 1.97 -18.85
N MET A 589 6.66 1.10 -18.03
CA MET A 589 7.87 0.35 -18.40
C MET A 589 7.64 -0.54 -19.61
N SER A 590 6.46 -1.15 -19.71
CA SER A 590 6.07 -1.94 -20.87
C SER A 590 6.03 -1.07 -22.13
N ALA A 591 5.41 0.12 -22.06
CA ALA A 591 5.36 1.05 -23.18
C ALA A 591 6.77 1.52 -23.59
N GLU A 592 7.62 1.87 -22.63
CA GLU A 592 9.03 2.26 -22.85
C GLU A 592 9.82 1.13 -23.54
N LYS A 593 9.68 -0.12 -23.06
CA LYS A 593 10.38 -1.28 -23.63
C LYS A 593 9.89 -1.60 -25.04
N LEU A 594 8.57 -1.59 -25.28
CA LEU A 594 8.01 -1.82 -26.61
C LEU A 594 8.46 -0.74 -27.62
N ASN A 595 8.56 0.51 -27.17
CA ASN A 595 9.08 1.61 -27.98
C ASN A 595 10.57 1.45 -28.31
N ALA A 596 11.38 1.08 -27.32
CA ALA A 596 12.81 0.82 -27.51
C ALA A 596 13.06 -0.32 -28.51
N LEU A 597 12.23 -1.36 -28.48
CA LEU A 597 12.29 -2.49 -29.42
C LEU A 597 11.70 -2.17 -30.81
N GLY A 598 11.00 -1.04 -30.97
CA GLY A 598 10.38 -0.66 -32.23
C GLY A 598 9.25 -1.58 -32.72
N LEU A 599 8.69 -2.43 -31.84
CA LEU A 599 7.73 -3.50 -32.19
C LEU A 599 6.45 -2.99 -32.88
N GLY A 600 6.09 -1.73 -32.67
CA GLY A 600 4.91 -1.11 -33.27
C GLY A 600 5.13 -0.62 -34.70
N ARG A 601 6.38 -0.40 -35.13
CA ARG A 601 6.68 0.23 -36.42
C ARG A 601 6.26 -0.65 -37.60
N GLY A 602 6.44 -1.97 -37.49
CA GLY A 602 6.08 -2.93 -38.55
C GLY A 602 4.57 -3.02 -38.83
N VAL A 603 3.73 -2.56 -37.91
CA VAL A 603 2.25 -2.54 -38.04
C VAL A 603 1.70 -1.10 -38.12
N GLY A 604 2.58 -0.12 -38.35
CA GLY A 604 2.21 1.29 -38.55
C GLY A 604 1.95 2.09 -37.27
N LEU A 605 2.28 1.58 -36.09
CA LEU A 605 2.21 2.35 -34.84
C LEU A 605 3.41 3.29 -34.73
N SER A 606 3.13 4.56 -34.40
CA SER A 606 4.13 5.59 -34.11
C SER A 606 4.87 5.27 -32.80
N ARG A 607 4.14 4.82 -31.77
CA ARG A 607 4.65 4.49 -30.43
C ARG A 607 3.61 3.72 -29.61
N PHE A 608 4.05 3.18 -28.48
CA PHE A 608 3.22 2.73 -27.37
C PHE A 608 3.14 3.81 -26.29
N VAL A 609 1.98 3.92 -25.64
CA VAL A 609 1.74 4.85 -24.54
C VAL A 609 1.01 4.14 -23.42
N ALA A 610 1.42 4.41 -22.18
CA ALA A 610 0.70 3.97 -21.00
C ALA A 610 -0.12 5.12 -20.41
N LEU A 611 -1.42 4.91 -20.19
CA LEU A 611 -2.30 5.90 -19.54
C LEU A 611 -2.42 5.57 -18.06
N VAL A 612 -1.41 5.99 -17.30
CA VAL A 612 -1.40 5.81 -15.84
C VAL A 612 -2.40 6.77 -15.20
N HIS A 613 -3.26 6.24 -14.34
CA HIS A 613 -4.23 7.00 -13.56
C HIS A 613 -4.10 6.67 -12.08
N THR A 614 -4.70 7.52 -11.24
CA THR A 614 -4.72 7.35 -9.78
C THR A 614 -5.97 6.65 -9.25
N GLU A 615 -6.93 6.39 -10.13
CA GLU A 615 -8.23 5.82 -9.80
C GLU A 615 -8.24 4.28 -9.87
N GLY A 616 -9.31 3.65 -9.35
CA GLY A 616 -9.52 2.19 -9.46
C GLY A 616 -9.05 1.33 -8.29
N CYS A 617 -8.48 1.93 -7.24
CA CYS A 617 -8.17 1.27 -5.96
C CYS A 617 -9.08 1.82 -4.86
N GLY A 618 -10.07 1.04 -4.42
CA GLY A 618 -11.08 1.47 -3.43
C GLY A 618 -12.48 1.57 -4.03
N GLY A 619 -13.50 1.12 -3.30
CA GLY A 619 -14.76 0.59 -3.86
C GLY A 619 -15.82 1.57 -4.38
N SER A 620 -15.56 2.88 -4.51
CA SER A 620 -16.66 3.86 -4.59
C SER A 620 -16.83 4.63 -5.90
N VAL A 621 -15.95 4.50 -6.89
CA VAL A 621 -15.98 5.34 -8.12
C VAL A 621 -15.98 4.49 -9.40
N VAL A 622 -16.63 3.32 -9.36
CA VAL A 622 -16.61 2.37 -10.48
C VAL A 622 -17.23 2.95 -11.76
N PRO A 623 -18.39 3.67 -11.75
CA PRO A 623 -18.99 4.18 -12.97
C PRO A 623 -18.16 5.26 -13.67
N GLU A 624 -17.67 6.26 -12.93
CA GLU A 624 -16.84 7.34 -13.50
C GLU A 624 -15.50 6.79 -13.97
N TYR A 625 -14.90 5.87 -13.22
CA TYR A 625 -13.72 5.15 -13.65
C TYR A 625 -13.97 4.41 -14.98
N LEU A 626 -15.04 3.63 -15.06
CA LEU A 626 -15.41 2.93 -16.30
C LEU A 626 -15.68 3.91 -17.44
N ASN A 627 -16.32 5.05 -17.19
CA ASN A 627 -16.54 6.09 -18.19
C ASN A 627 -15.22 6.69 -18.69
N ILE A 628 -14.25 6.94 -17.80
CA ILE A 628 -12.90 7.40 -18.19
C ILE A 628 -12.20 6.34 -19.04
N GLN A 629 -12.23 5.08 -18.61
CA GLN A 629 -11.61 3.97 -19.35
C GLN A 629 -12.27 3.74 -20.71
N LEU A 630 -13.60 3.78 -20.78
CA LEU A 630 -14.36 3.69 -22.03
C LEU A 630 -14.07 4.89 -22.93
N GLY A 631 -13.98 6.10 -22.38
CA GLY A 631 -13.59 7.30 -23.11
C GLY A 631 -12.21 7.18 -23.74
N TYR A 632 -11.23 6.64 -22.99
CA TYR A 632 -9.92 6.31 -23.57
C TYR A 632 -10.06 5.28 -24.67
N LEU A 633 -10.68 4.13 -24.42
CA LEU A 633 -10.83 3.04 -25.41
C LEU A 633 -11.59 3.47 -26.68
N GLN A 634 -12.51 4.43 -26.58
CA GLN A 634 -13.29 4.94 -27.71
C GLN A 634 -12.55 6.03 -28.50
N HIS A 635 -11.39 6.51 -28.02
CA HIS A 635 -10.67 7.60 -28.64
C HIS A 635 -10.32 7.29 -30.12
N PRO A 636 -10.62 8.18 -31.09
CA PRO A 636 -10.46 7.89 -32.52
C PRO A 636 -9.03 7.53 -32.96
N LYS A 637 -8.02 7.94 -32.19
CA LYS A 637 -6.60 7.64 -32.47
C LYS A 637 -6.14 6.27 -32.00
N LEU A 638 -7.00 5.49 -31.33
CA LEU A 638 -6.66 4.15 -30.87
C LEU A 638 -7.05 3.09 -31.88
N ARG A 639 -6.10 2.20 -32.14
CA ARG A 639 -6.34 0.98 -32.90
C ARG A 639 -6.52 -0.17 -31.91
N HIS A 640 -7.66 -0.84 -31.98
CA HIS A 640 -7.87 -2.11 -31.28
C HIS A 640 -7.21 -3.22 -32.11
N THR A 641 -6.44 -4.08 -31.45
CA THR A 641 -5.87 -5.30 -32.04
C THR A 641 -6.35 -6.50 -31.27
#